data_AF-A0A7C2BBA0-F1
#
_entry.id   AF-A0A7C2BBA0-F1
#
_cell.length_a   1.000
_cell.length_b   1.000
_cell.length_c   1.000
_cell.angle_alpha   90.00
_cell.angle_beta   90.00
_cell.angle_gamma   90.00
#
_symmetry.space_group_name_H-M   'P 1'
#
loop_
_entity.id
_entity.type
_entity.pdbx_description
1 polymer ?
#
loop_
_entity_poly.entity_id
_entity_poly.type
_entity_poly.pdbx_seq_one_letter_code
_entity_poly.pdbx_strand_id
1 'polypeptide(L)'
;MILNRRPLLSLLSLTVVLALPASGQDVQADFQRGVELLSQGKKEEALRAFQAVLAADPSREDVYELWHSTDRDVWADLLGEGGQTELVARRIMELAAAGRAERSRDEEAIRAKLAAATSDDVVERTKAVAELAAQHGAYAVPYMVHALGDQANEDRRVLTMQALTRMGADVVPPLIASLESPDAFLRRNVALTLGYIGDSRACAALAMHAFGDEDPPVRTAASQALERCGGSTDVVGQYLALGDAYYAEDLSVLGSGMTSDDLWDWRGAELVATPTPRFLLGPELAQAAYRAALDADPGNAHALAGICRCVVTEKGRLDQWVALGQDAGDWADRIDSEQAAVALAGAAAQDLALGMSLAEGDELAAAGLARALGMSAASGTDNLRSARDSGLSGAVRGEAALALARLDGGSCDGATIAALTEAAGRRILRIAAVVDGDSARREALASALHARGFFANAWPTGGRALGALRSVPGIDVVLVADQLPDMTMDQVVSDLKRDPRTQNVPIFVITSGDDLDFGDRVAGAIGGAADLDSVDEAVSASEDFDRMRANDLAARSARALWHVGMLGADVSSSAGALAGALEGRPDEVTQGALGALGVAGGAAETAAIAAVLADGGRAEELRVAAADALSGIFGRNPEASSDVIEALRAALGDESASVATAAANALGRLDLAGEMRTELVRATDSRR
;
A
#
# COMPACT_ATOMS: atom_id res chain seq x y z
N MET A 1 -5.68 31.29 -52.57
CA MET A 1 -5.12 31.18 -53.93
C MET A 1 -3.60 31.34 -53.82
N ILE A 2 -2.90 30.22 -53.59
CA ILE A 2 -1.43 30.22 -53.43
C ILE A 2 -0.88 29.28 -54.50
N LEU A 3 -0.11 29.84 -55.43
CA LEU A 3 0.65 29.10 -56.43
C LEU A 3 2.03 29.76 -56.57
N ASN A 4 3.04 28.90 -56.40
CA ASN A 4 4.34 28.84 -57.09
C ASN A 4 5.53 29.76 -56.72
N ARG A 5 6.57 29.05 -56.23
CA ARG A 5 7.97 28.94 -56.72
C ARG A 5 9.02 30.01 -56.37
N ARG A 6 9.91 29.59 -55.43
CA ARG A 6 11.40 29.45 -55.44
C ARG A 6 12.24 30.56 -56.13
N PRO A 7 13.43 30.95 -55.60
CA PRO A 7 14.58 30.04 -55.38
C PRO A 7 15.44 30.44 -54.13
N LEU A 8 16.60 29.92 -53.72
CA LEU A 8 17.82 29.38 -54.34
C LEU A 8 18.56 28.57 -53.25
N LEU A 9 19.20 27.46 -53.65
CA LEU A 9 20.15 26.71 -52.83
C LEU A 9 21.47 27.47 -52.67
N SER A 10 22.06 27.44 -51.48
CA SER A 10 23.52 27.44 -51.31
C SER A 10 23.89 26.59 -50.09
N LEU A 11 24.68 25.55 -50.38
CA LEU A 11 25.21 24.55 -49.46
C LEU A 11 26.11 25.17 -48.38
N LEU A 12 25.88 24.76 -47.13
CA LEU A 12 26.92 24.68 -46.11
C LEU A 12 26.83 23.28 -45.49
N SER A 13 27.91 22.54 -45.68
CA SER A 13 28.12 21.16 -45.26
C SER A 13 28.01 21.02 -43.75
N LEU A 14 26.89 20.48 -43.28
CA LEU A 14 26.75 19.95 -41.93
C LEU A 14 27.15 18.48 -41.98
N THR A 15 28.34 18.16 -41.47
CA THR A 15 28.66 16.80 -41.02
C THR A 15 27.72 16.47 -39.87
N VAL A 16 26.55 15.95 -40.22
CA VAL A 16 25.73 15.18 -39.29
C VAL A 16 26.57 13.95 -38.98
N VAL A 17 27.21 13.93 -37.80
CA VAL A 17 27.49 12.67 -37.14
C VAL A 17 26.11 12.11 -36.82
N LEU A 18 25.58 11.31 -37.75
CA LEU A 18 24.56 10.33 -37.43
C LEU A 18 25.23 9.45 -36.38
N ALA A 19 24.93 9.73 -35.10
CA ALA A 19 24.97 8.67 -34.11
C ALA A 19 23.95 7.65 -34.61
N LEU A 20 24.46 6.69 -35.39
CA LEU A 20 23.75 5.45 -35.67
C LEU A 20 23.28 4.92 -34.30
N PRO A 21 22.06 4.40 -34.18
CA PRO A 21 21.74 3.57 -33.02
C PRO A 21 22.83 2.51 -32.96
N ALA A 22 23.50 2.38 -31.82
CA ALA A 22 24.49 1.34 -31.64
C ALA A 22 23.83 0.01 -32.05
N SER A 23 24.50 -0.68 -32.97
CA SER A 23 24.13 -1.98 -33.49
C SER A 23 23.69 -2.92 -32.38
N GLY A 24 22.61 -3.68 -32.62
CA GLY A 24 22.01 -4.63 -31.67
C GLY A 24 23.05 -5.35 -30.82
N GLN A 25 23.06 -5.02 -29.53
CA GLN A 25 23.74 -5.83 -28.55
C GLN A 25 22.94 -7.12 -28.42
N ASP A 26 23.61 -8.25 -28.60
CA ASP A 26 23.02 -9.55 -28.40
C ASP A 26 22.86 -9.75 -26.88
N VAL A 27 21.68 -9.40 -26.38
CA VAL A 27 21.25 -9.48 -24.96
C VAL A 27 21.62 -10.84 -24.36
N GLN A 28 21.52 -11.91 -25.15
CA GLN A 28 21.85 -13.25 -24.74
C GLN A 28 23.35 -13.49 -24.65
N ALA A 29 24.14 -12.96 -25.59
CA ALA A 29 25.60 -13.02 -25.53
C ALA A 29 26.17 -12.23 -24.34
N ASP A 30 25.61 -11.05 -24.04
CA ASP A 30 26.03 -10.23 -22.89
C ASP A 30 25.68 -10.91 -21.56
N PHE A 31 24.53 -11.58 -21.47
CA PHE A 31 24.15 -12.37 -20.30
C PHE A 31 25.07 -13.58 -20.12
N GLN A 32 25.31 -14.36 -21.18
CA GLN A 32 26.16 -15.54 -21.12
C GLN A 32 27.60 -15.18 -20.75
N ARG A 33 28.10 -14.05 -21.27
CA ARG A 33 29.39 -13.49 -20.87
C ARG A 33 29.43 -13.15 -19.38
N GLY A 34 28.35 -12.59 -18.84
CA GLY A 34 28.21 -12.36 -17.40
C GLY A 34 28.30 -13.64 -16.58
N VAL A 35 27.58 -14.69 -17.00
CA VAL A 35 27.62 -16.02 -16.36
C VAL A 35 29.02 -16.61 -16.38
N GLU A 36 29.71 -16.56 -17.52
CA GLU A 36 31.09 -17.04 -17.65
C GLU A 36 32.05 -16.26 -16.74
N LEU A 37 31.97 -14.94 -16.71
CA LEU A 37 32.79 -14.09 -15.84
C LEU A 37 32.53 -14.37 -14.36
N LEU A 38 31.28 -14.64 -13.99
CA LEU A 38 30.91 -14.99 -12.62
C LEU A 38 31.52 -16.33 -12.20
N SER A 39 31.45 -17.34 -13.08
CA SER A 39 32.07 -18.65 -12.86
C SER A 39 33.61 -18.58 -12.70
N GLN A 40 34.23 -17.55 -13.30
CA GLN A 40 35.67 -17.27 -13.19
C GLN A 40 36.02 -16.44 -11.93
N GLY A 41 35.05 -16.11 -11.09
CA GLY A 41 35.23 -15.29 -9.88
C GLY A 41 35.40 -13.79 -10.17
N LYS A 42 35.20 -13.33 -11.41
CA LYS A 42 35.33 -11.92 -11.80
C LYS A 42 34.02 -11.15 -11.56
N LYS A 43 33.64 -11.06 -10.28
CA LYS A 43 32.32 -10.58 -9.85
C LYS A 43 31.98 -9.18 -10.36
N GLU A 44 32.93 -8.25 -10.39
CA GLU A 44 32.72 -6.87 -10.85
C GLU A 44 32.55 -6.75 -12.37
N GLU A 45 33.22 -7.61 -13.15
CA GLU A 45 33.08 -7.64 -14.61
C GLU A 45 31.78 -8.36 -15.01
N ALA A 46 31.42 -9.42 -14.27
CA ALA A 46 30.16 -10.13 -14.43
C ALA A 46 28.96 -9.22 -14.15
N LEU A 47 29.00 -8.48 -13.03
CA LEU A 47 27.96 -7.51 -12.68
C LEU A 47 27.77 -6.45 -13.77
N ARG A 48 28.86 -5.92 -14.34
CA ARG A 48 28.79 -4.96 -15.46
C ARG A 48 28.16 -5.58 -16.70
N ALA A 49 28.42 -6.84 -17.00
CA ALA A 49 27.79 -7.54 -18.11
C ALA A 49 26.28 -7.73 -17.88
N PHE A 50 25.87 -8.14 -16.68
CA PHE A 50 24.45 -8.25 -16.34
C PHE A 50 23.73 -6.88 -16.29
N GLN A 51 24.41 -5.82 -15.86
CA GLN A 51 23.88 -4.46 -15.93
C GLN A 51 23.73 -3.98 -17.38
N ALA A 52 24.64 -4.37 -18.28
CA ALA A 52 24.55 -4.07 -19.70
C ALA A 52 23.33 -4.74 -20.35
N VAL A 53 23.00 -5.97 -19.94
CA VAL A 53 21.76 -6.66 -20.35
C VAL A 53 20.52 -5.82 -20.03
N LEU A 54 20.43 -5.25 -18.82
CA LEU A 54 19.30 -4.37 -18.45
C LEU A 54 19.36 -2.99 -19.11
N ALA A 55 20.56 -2.45 -19.31
CA ALA A 55 20.75 -1.14 -19.94
C ALA A 55 20.42 -1.14 -21.45
N ALA A 56 20.45 -2.31 -22.09
CA ALA A 56 20.03 -2.49 -23.47
C ALA A 56 18.51 -2.40 -23.68
N ASP A 57 17.73 -2.24 -22.62
CA ASP A 57 16.25 -2.24 -22.63
C ASP A 57 15.66 -3.44 -23.39
N PRO A 58 15.97 -4.67 -22.93
CA PRO A 58 15.64 -5.88 -23.66
C PRO A 58 14.12 -6.07 -23.75
N SER A 59 13.64 -6.55 -24.90
CA SER A 59 12.21 -6.80 -25.08
C SER A 59 11.71 -7.92 -24.17
N ARG A 60 10.39 -8.01 -23.96
CA ARG A 60 9.77 -9.11 -23.19
C ARG A 60 10.12 -10.49 -23.75
N GLU A 61 10.33 -10.57 -25.07
CA GLU A 61 10.76 -11.79 -25.76
C GLU A 61 12.23 -12.11 -25.46
N ASP A 62 13.14 -11.13 -25.54
CA ASP A 62 14.56 -11.33 -25.25
C ASP A 62 14.80 -11.83 -23.82
N VAL A 63 14.09 -11.23 -22.85
CA VAL A 63 14.27 -11.61 -21.44
C VAL A 63 13.60 -12.94 -21.10
N TYR A 64 12.50 -13.29 -21.77
CA TYR A 64 11.90 -14.62 -21.68
C TYR A 64 12.83 -15.70 -22.20
N GLU A 65 13.40 -15.52 -23.40
CA GLU A 65 14.32 -16.50 -24.01
C GLU A 65 15.58 -16.67 -23.18
N LEU A 66 16.13 -15.57 -22.64
CA LEU A 66 17.25 -15.60 -21.71
C LEU A 66 16.91 -16.41 -20.45
N TRP A 67 15.74 -16.18 -19.84
CA TRP A 67 15.30 -16.96 -18.69
C TRP A 67 15.05 -18.43 -19.02
N HIS A 68 14.41 -18.72 -20.16
CA HIS A 68 14.00 -20.06 -20.58
C HIS A 68 15.20 -20.93 -20.98
N SER A 69 16.18 -20.36 -21.66
CA SER A 69 17.38 -21.06 -22.14
C SER A 69 18.49 -21.17 -21.09
N THR A 70 18.35 -20.52 -19.95
CA THR A 70 19.33 -20.55 -18.85
C THR A 70 18.97 -21.60 -17.81
N ASP A 71 19.94 -22.44 -17.45
CA ASP A 71 19.76 -23.47 -16.42
C ASP A 71 19.37 -22.89 -15.06
N ARG A 72 18.48 -23.59 -14.33
CA ARG A 72 18.02 -23.17 -13.00
C ARG A 72 19.16 -22.96 -12.00
N ASP A 73 20.22 -23.76 -12.10
CA ASP A 73 21.37 -23.67 -11.18
C ASP A 73 22.12 -22.35 -11.37
N VAL A 74 22.19 -21.83 -12.61
CA VAL A 74 22.79 -20.52 -12.90
C VAL A 74 21.97 -19.40 -12.26
N TRP A 75 20.64 -19.49 -12.31
CA TRP A 75 19.77 -18.54 -11.62
C TRP A 75 19.90 -18.64 -10.10
N ALA A 76 20.01 -19.85 -9.55
CA ALA A 76 20.21 -20.06 -8.12
C ALA A 76 21.55 -19.47 -7.65
N ASP A 77 22.62 -19.65 -8.42
CA ASP A 77 23.95 -19.07 -8.14
C ASP A 77 23.90 -17.54 -8.20
N LEU A 78 23.25 -16.97 -9.21
CA LEU A 78 23.07 -15.51 -9.32
C LEU A 78 22.30 -14.91 -8.16
N LEU A 79 21.25 -15.60 -7.70
CA LEU A 79 20.47 -15.19 -6.54
C LEU A 79 21.23 -15.40 -5.22
N GLY A 80 22.09 -16.43 -5.15
CA GLY A 80 22.90 -16.77 -3.99
C GLY A 80 24.12 -15.87 -3.78
N GLU A 81 24.58 -15.15 -4.81
CA GLU A 81 25.71 -14.22 -4.72
C GLU A 81 25.44 -13.00 -3.84
N GLY A 82 24.16 -12.62 -3.67
CA GLY A 82 23.77 -11.46 -2.89
C GLY A 82 24.15 -10.11 -3.51
N GLY A 83 23.81 -9.01 -2.84
CA GLY A 83 24.22 -7.67 -3.24
C GLY A 83 23.63 -7.21 -4.58
N GLN A 84 24.41 -6.52 -5.42
CA GLN A 84 23.90 -5.99 -6.69
C GLN A 84 23.67 -7.07 -7.76
N THR A 85 24.43 -8.17 -7.74
CA THR A 85 24.26 -9.28 -8.69
C THR A 85 22.90 -9.96 -8.51
N GLU A 86 22.50 -10.23 -7.26
CA GLU A 86 21.18 -10.76 -6.93
C GLU A 86 20.06 -9.84 -7.45
N LEU A 87 20.18 -8.53 -7.23
CA LEU A 87 19.15 -7.57 -7.64
C LEU A 87 18.99 -7.47 -9.15
N VAL A 88 20.11 -7.49 -9.89
CA VAL A 88 20.08 -7.52 -11.35
C VAL A 88 19.46 -8.83 -11.85
N ALA A 89 19.80 -9.97 -11.25
CA ALA A 89 19.20 -11.26 -11.58
C ALA A 89 17.69 -11.28 -11.31
N ARG A 90 17.25 -10.80 -10.14
CA ARG A 90 15.83 -10.62 -9.81
C ARG A 90 15.12 -9.74 -10.83
N ARG A 91 15.74 -8.64 -11.25
CA ARG A 91 15.16 -7.73 -12.24
C ARG A 91 15.00 -8.37 -13.61
N ILE A 92 15.98 -9.14 -14.07
CA ILE A 92 15.87 -9.91 -15.32
C ILE A 92 14.74 -10.95 -15.18
N MET A 93 14.65 -11.64 -14.04
CA MET A 93 13.57 -12.61 -13.78
C MET A 93 12.17 -11.97 -13.70
N GLU A 94 12.05 -10.74 -13.18
CA GLU A 94 10.81 -9.95 -13.18
C GLU A 94 10.36 -9.58 -14.60
N LEU A 95 11.29 -9.07 -15.42
CA LEU A 95 11.00 -8.75 -16.83
C LEU A 95 10.61 -10.01 -17.61
N ALA A 96 11.27 -11.14 -17.34
CA ALA A 96 10.88 -12.45 -17.87
C ALA A 96 9.47 -12.85 -17.42
N ALA A 97 9.04 -12.49 -16.19
CA ALA A 97 7.73 -12.85 -15.67
C ALA A 97 6.59 -12.23 -16.49
N ALA A 98 6.75 -10.98 -16.96
CA ALA A 98 5.77 -10.36 -17.85
C ALA A 98 5.66 -11.07 -19.21
N GLY A 99 6.80 -11.44 -19.82
CA GLY A 99 6.83 -12.23 -21.04
C GLY A 99 6.26 -13.65 -20.86
N ARG A 100 6.51 -14.27 -19.69
CA ARG A 100 5.89 -15.56 -19.31
C ARG A 100 4.37 -15.46 -19.21
N ALA A 101 3.85 -14.38 -18.59
CA ALA A 101 2.42 -14.19 -18.39
C ALA A 101 1.64 -13.98 -19.71
N GLU A 102 2.24 -13.31 -20.70
CA GLU A 102 1.64 -13.16 -22.03
C GLU A 102 1.61 -14.50 -22.78
N ARG A 103 2.73 -15.22 -22.81
CA ARG A 103 2.85 -16.50 -23.52
C ARG A 103 2.04 -17.62 -22.85
N SER A 104 1.91 -17.59 -21.52
CA SER A 104 1.12 -18.60 -20.81
C SER A 104 -0.36 -18.54 -21.18
N ARG A 105 -0.85 -17.36 -21.61
CA ARG A 105 -2.23 -17.11 -22.05
C ARG A 105 -2.45 -17.22 -23.57
N ASP A 106 -1.44 -17.63 -24.34
CA ASP A 106 -1.55 -17.79 -25.80
C ASP A 106 -2.52 -18.94 -26.16
N GLU A 107 -3.73 -18.57 -26.58
CA GLU A 107 -4.79 -19.50 -26.94
C GLU A 107 -4.41 -20.40 -28.12
N GLU A 108 -3.74 -19.87 -29.15
CA GLU A 108 -3.38 -20.65 -30.33
C GLU A 108 -2.32 -21.70 -29.97
N ALA A 109 -1.31 -21.29 -29.18
CA ALA A 109 -0.30 -22.20 -28.67
C ALA A 109 -0.92 -23.30 -27.79
N ILE A 110 -1.82 -22.94 -26.87
CA ILE A 110 -2.53 -23.91 -26.01
C ILE A 110 -3.30 -24.91 -26.89
N ARG A 111 -4.13 -24.43 -27.83
CA ARG A 111 -4.94 -25.29 -28.70
C ARG A 111 -4.07 -26.24 -29.54
N ALA A 112 -2.95 -25.76 -30.07
CA ALA A 112 -2.01 -26.58 -30.83
C ALA A 112 -1.41 -27.70 -29.97
N LYS A 113 -0.99 -27.40 -28.73
CA LYS A 113 -0.43 -28.38 -27.81
C LYS A 113 -1.46 -29.37 -27.29
N LEU A 114 -2.71 -28.95 -27.10
CA LEU A 114 -3.79 -29.84 -26.65
C LEU A 114 -4.11 -30.95 -27.64
N ALA A 115 -4.04 -30.69 -28.95
CA ALA A 115 -4.21 -31.72 -29.96
C ALA A 115 -3.14 -32.82 -29.80
N ALA A 116 -1.87 -32.41 -29.66
CA ALA A 116 -0.74 -33.32 -29.42
C ALA A 116 -0.82 -34.03 -28.06
N ALA A 117 -1.34 -33.38 -27.03
CA ALA A 117 -1.56 -33.98 -25.70
C ALA A 117 -2.62 -35.10 -25.68
N THR A 118 -3.35 -35.28 -26.78
CA THR A 118 -4.30 -36.39 -27.00
C THR A 118 -3.89 -37.31 -28.15
N SER A 119 -2.67 -37.16 -28.69
CA SER A 119 -2.11 -38.03 -29.73
C SER A 119 -1.99 -39.48 -29.23
N ASP A 120 -2.14 -40.44 -30.15
CA ASP A 120 -1.87 -41.86 -29.87
C ASP A 120 -0.39 -42.11 -29.57
N ASP A 121 0.52 -41.28 -30.11
CA ASP A 121 1.95 -41.36 -29.83
C ASP A 121 2.25 -40.90 -28.40
N VAL A 122 2.76 -41.84 -27.59
CA VAL A 122 3.11 -41.64 -26.18
C VAL A 122 4.18 -40.55 -26.00
N VAL A 123 5.15 -40.48 -26.91
CA VAL A 123 6.28 -39.53 -26.81
C VAL A 123 5.79 -38.12 -27.10
N GLU A 124 5.07 -37.95 -28.20
CA GLU A 124 4.46 -36.68 -28.59
C GLU A 124 3.52 -36.17 -27.49
N ARG A 125 2.66 -37.05 -26.98
CA ARG A 125 1.74 -36.75 -25.89
C ARG A 125 2.45 -36.31 -24.62
N THR A 126 3.49 -37.05 -24.19
CA THR A 126 4.22 -36.72 -22.96
C THR A 126 4.94 -35.39 -23.08
N LYS A 127 5.54 -35.11 -24.24
CA LYS A 127 6.18 -33.82 -24.53
C LYS A 127 5.17 -32.68 -24.51
N ALA A 128 4.03 -32.83 -25.16
CA ALA A 128 2.98 -31.82 -25.19
C ALA A 128 2.43 -31.49 -23.79
N VAL A 129 2.23 -32.51 -22.93
CA VAL A 129 1.80 -32.30 -21.54
C VAL A 129 2.88 -31.59 -20.72
N ALA A 130 4.16 -31.93 -20.89
CA ALA A 130 5.25 -31.24 -20.21
C ALA A 130 5.36 -29.77 -20.64
N GLU A 131 5.17 -29.48 -21.94
CA GLU A 131 5.16 -28.11 -22.46
C GLU A 131 3.94 -27.32 -21.97
N LEU A 132 2.74 -27.92 -21.95
CA LEU A 132 1.55 -27.32 -21.33
C LEU A 132 1.80 -26.98 -19.86
N ALA A 133 2.37 -27.91 -19.09
CA ALA A 133 2.69 -27.68 -17.68
C ALA A 133 3.69 -26.52 -17.50
N ALA A 134 4.77 -26.52 -18.28
CA ALA A 134 5.88 -25.57 -18.12
C ALA A 134 5.58 -24.17 -18.66
N GLN A 135 4.76 -24.06 -19.70
CA GLN A 135 4.53 -22.80 -20.43
C GLN A 135 3.16 -22.18 -20.14
N HIS A 136 2.13 -22.99 -19.92
CA HIS A 136 0.74 -22.51 -19.82
C HIS A 136 0.10 -22.79 -18.45
N GLY A 137 0.49 -23.87 -17.76
CA GLY A 137 0.02 -24.19 -16.41
C GLY A 137 -1.51 -24.12 -16.28
N ALA A 138 -1.99 -23.29 -15.35
CA ALA A 138 -3.40 -23.08 -15.08
C ALA A 138 -4.22 -22.60 -16.30
N TYR A 139 -3.60 -21.84 -17.22
CA TYR A 139 -4.28 -21.25 -18.37
C TYR A 139 -4.68 -22.26 -19.45
N ALA A 140 -4.11 -23.47 -19.44
CA ALA A 140 -4.56 -24.55 -20.30
C ALA A 140 -5.90 -25.16 -19.86
N VAL A 141 -6.28 -24.99 -18.58
CA VAL A 141 -7.40 -25.72 -17.97
C VAL A 141 -8.76 -25.38 -18.57
N PRO A 142 -9.12 -24.12 -18.88
CA PRO A 142 -10.39 -23.80 -19.55
C PRO A 142 -10.62 -24.63 -20.83
N TYR A 143 -9.56 -24.89 -21.59
CA TYR A 143 -9.62 -25.64 -22.84
C TYR A 143 -9.64 -27.17 -22.63
N MET A 144 -9.24 -27.64 -21.46
CA MET A 144 -9.23 -29.07 -21.08
C MET A 144 -10.53 -29.51 -20.42
N VAL A 145 -11.17 -28.62 -19.65
CA VAL A 145 -12.38 -28.92 -18.87
C VAL A 145 -13.55 -29.36 -19.75
N HIS A 146 -13.70 -28.81 -20.97
CA HIS A 146 -14.73 -29.29 -21.92
C HIS A 146 -14.57 -30.77 -22.30
N ALA A 147 -13.33 -31.27 -22.41
CA ALA A 147 -13.09 -32.69 -22.71
C ALA A 147 -13.43 -33.60 -21.52
N LEU A 148 -13.39 -33.07 -20.29
CA LEU A 148 -13.85 -33.80 -19.10
C LEU A 148 -15.38 -33.96 -19.06
N GLY A 149 -16.13 -33.02 -19.65
CA GLY A 149 -17.59 -33.08 -19.79
C GLY A 149 -18.08 -33.89 -20.99
N ASP A 150 -17.20 -34.21 -21.94
CA ASP A 150 -17.58 -34.96 -23.15
C ASP A 150 -17.87 -36.44 -22.84
N GLN A 151 -19.16 -36.79 -22.83
CA GLN A 151 -19.62 -38.16 -22.61
C GLN A 151 -19.37 -39.08 -23.80
N ALA A 152 -19.26 -38.54 -25.02
CA ALA A 152 -19.17 -39.32 -26.25
C ALA A 152 -17.76 -39.89 -26.49
N ASN A 153 -16.73 -39.24 -25.93
CA ASN A 153 -15.33 -39.60 -26.19
C ASN A 153 -14.57 -39.98 -24.91
N GLU A 154 -14.68 -41.27 -24.55
CA GLU A 154 -14.05 -41.82 -23.34
C GLU A 154 -12.52 -41.75 -23.38
N ASP A 155 -11.89 -42.12 -24.50
CA ASP A 155 -10.44 -42.12 -24.62
C ASP A 155 -9.86 -40.71 -24.44
N ARG A 156 -10.44 -39.72 -25.12
CA ARG A 156 -10.04 -38.31 -24.98
C ARG A 156 -10.17 -37.84 -23.54
N ARG A 157 -11.28 -38.16 -22.87
CA ARG A 157 -11.51 -37.80 -21.46
C ARG A 157 -10.45 -38.40 -20.54
N VAL A 158 -10.14 -39.69 -20.68
CA VAL A 158 -9.12 -40.36 -19.86
C VAL A 158 -7.73 -39.74 -20.09
N LEU A 159 -7.38 -39.45 -21.34
CA LEU A 159 -6.11 -38.79 -21.67
C LEU A 159 -6.02 -37.38 -21.08
N THR A 160 -7.11 -36.60 -21.12
CA THR A 160 -7.19 -35.27 -20.50
C THR A 160 -7.02 -35.35 -18.99
N MET A 161 -7.67 -36.31 -18.32
CA MET A 161 -7.47 -36.53 -16.88
C MET A 161 -6.01 -36.83 -16.55
N GLN A 162 -5.36 -37.73 -17.31
CA GLN A 162 -3.93 -38.04 -17.12
C GLN A 162 -3.02 -36.84 -17.37
N ALA A 163 -3.33 -36.00 -18.36
CA ALA A 163 -2.59 -34.79 -18.65
C ALA A 163 -2.68 -33.81 -17.47
N LEU A 164 -3.88 -33.51 -16.98
CA LEU A 164 -4.11 -32.64 -15.82
C LEU A 164 -3.40 -33.18 -14.56
N THR A 165 -3.48 -34.50 -14.31
CA THR A 165 -2.76 -35.11 -13.18
C THR A 165 -1.24 -34.94 -13.28
N ARG A 166 -0.65 -35.03 -14.48
CA ARG A 166 0.79 -34.80 -14.68
C ARG A 166 1.18 -33.33 -14.59
N MET A 167 0.29 -32.41 -14.94
CA MET A 167 0.51 -30.97 -14.78
C MET A 167 0.54 -30.56 -13.29
N GLY A 168 -0.16 -31.30 -12.43
CA GLY A 168 0.03 -31.24 -10.98
C GLY A 168 -0.66 -30.05 -10.29
N ALA A 169 0.04 -29.41 -9.35
CA ALA A 169 -0.52 -28.41 -8.45
C ALA A 169 -1.05 -27.15 -9.17
N ASP A 170 -0.46 -26.75 -10.29
CA ASP A 170 -0.84 -25.52 -11.01
C ASP A 170 -2.27 -25.55 -11.56
N VAL A 171 -2.79 -26.74 -11.89
CA VAL A 171 -4.15 -26.88 -12.42
C VAL A 171 -5.20 -26.99 -11.32
N VAL A 172 -4.80 -27.05 -10.05
CA VAL A 172 -5.74 -27.27 -8.93
C VAL A 172 -6.70 -26.10 -8.74
N PRO A 173 -6.28 -24.81 -8.66
CA PRO A 173 -7.23 -23.70 -8.51
C PRO A 173 -8.33 -23.63 -9.60
N PRO A 174 -8.01 -23.68 -10.92
CA PRO A 174 -9.05 -23.71 -11.95
C PRO A 174 -9.93 -24.97 -11.91
N LEU A 175 -9.39 -26.12 -11.50
CA LEU A 175 -10.20 -27.34 -11.33
C LEU A 175 -11.13 -27.25 -10.11
N ILE A 176 -10.73 -26.61 -9.02
CA ILE A 176 -11.62 -26.33 -7.88
C ILE A 176 -12.79 -25.48 -8.35
N ALA A 177 -12.53 -24.39 -9.06
CA ALA A 177 -13.59 -23.54 -9.62
C ALA A 177 -14.51 -24.31 -10.60
N SER A 178 -13.97 -25.29 -11.33
CA SER A 178 -14.75 -26.13 -12.25
C SER A 178 -15.74 -27.07 -11.55
N LEU A 179 -15.63 -27.26 -10.22
CA LEU A 179 -16.63 -27.99 -9.45
C LEU A 179 -17.96 -27.23 -9.33
N GLU A 180 -18.00 -25.92 -9.62
CA GLU A 180 -19.24 -25.13 -9.67
C GLU A 180 -20.02 -25.31 -10.98
N SER A 181 -19.54 -26.16 -11.89
CA SER A 181 -20.23 -26.41 -13.15
C SER A 181 -21.63 -27.00 -12.94
N PRO A 182 -22.66 -26.55 -13.70
CA PRO A 182 -23.99 -27.15 -13.63
C PRO A 182 -24.00 -28.60 -14.17
N ASP A 183 -22.99 -29.01 -14.95
CA ASP A 183 -22.87 -30.37 -15.48
C ASP A 183 -22.29 -31.33 -14.42
N ALA A 184 -23.16 -32.18 -13.86
CA ALA A 184 -22.78 -33.20 -12.89
C ALA A 184 -21.74 -34.20 -13.43
N PHE A 185 -21.77 -34.51 -14.74
CA PHE A 185 -20.79 -35.42 -15.33
C PHE A 185 -19.39 -34.79 -15.32
N LEU A 186 -19.30 -33.51 -15.68
CA LEU A 186 -18.07 -32.75 -15.56
C LEU A 186 -17.59 -32.67 -14.10
N ARG A 187 -18.45 -32.25 -13.16
CA ARG A 187 -18.10 -32.17 -11.73
C ARG A 187 -17.51 -33.47 -11.20
N ARG A 188 -18.13 -34.61 -11.55
CA ARG A 188 -17.64 -35.94 -11.16
C ARG A 188 -16.21 -36.18 -11.67
N ASN A 189 -15.93 -35.89 -12.94
CA ASN A 189 -14.61 -36.15 -13.53
C ASN A 189 -13.55 -35.16 -13.02
N VAL A 190 -13.94 -33.92 -12.72
CA VAL A 190 -13.10 -32.93 -12.05
C VAL A 190 -12.74 -33.42 -10.64
N ALA A 191 -13.71 -33.86 -9.84
CA ALA A 191 -13.47 -34.41 -8.51
C ALA A 191 -12.50 -35.61 -8.54
N LEU A 192 -12.70 -36.55 -9.47
CA LEU A 192 -11.76 -37.67 -9.66
C LEU A 192 -10.34 -37.19 -10.00
N THR A 193 -10.23 -36.20 -10.90
CA THR A 193 -8.95 -35.63 -11.34
C THR A 193 -8.22 -34.96 -10.17
N LEU A 194 -8.91 -34.15 -9.37
CA LEU A 194 -8.39 -33.55 -8.15
C LEU A 194 -7.89 -34.61 -7.16
N GLY A 195 -8.66 -35.69 -6.98
CA GLY A 195 -8.26 -36.82 -6.13
C GLY A 195 -7.05 -37.60 -6.64
N TYR A 196 -6.78 -37.60 -7.95
CA TYR A 196 -5.55 -38.18 -8.51
C TYR A 196 -4.34 -37.25 -8.36
N ILE A 197 -4.56 -35.93 -8.38
CA ILE A 197 -3.51 -34.96 -8.09
C ILE A 197 -3.12 -35.03 -6.61
N GLY A 198 -4.09 -35.15 -5.70
CA GLY A 198 -3.85 -35.32 -4.26
C GLY A 198 -3.43 -34.04 -3.54
N ASP A 199 -3.72 -32.87 -4.12
CA ASP A 199 -3.39 -31.57 -3.52
C ASP A 199 -4.38 -31.20 -2.41
N SER A 200 -3.86 -30.78 -1.25
CA SER A 200 -4.65 -30.47 -0.06
C SER A 200 -5.55 -29.25 -0.23
N ARG A 201 -5.25 -28.34 -1.17
CA ARG A 201 -6.09 -27.16 -1.44
C ARG A 201 -7.47 -27.56 -1.96
N ALA A 202 -7.61 -28.74 -2.54
CA ALA A 202 -8.90 -29.25 -3.02
C ALA A 202 -9.78 -29.82 -1.90
N CYS A 203 -9.25 -30.10 -0.70
CA CYS A 203 -9.96 -30.81 0.36
C CYS A 203 -11.28 -30.12 0.76
N ALA A 204 -11.27 -28.79 0.95
CA ALA A 204 -12.45 -28.06 1.39
C ALA A 204 -13.60 -28.15 0.36
N ALA A 205 -13.30 -27.92 -0.92
CA ALA A 205 -14.27 -28.04 -2.01
C ALA A 205 -14.74 -29.49 -2.21
N LEU A 206 -13.83 -30.46 -2.17
CA LEU A 206 -14.20 -31.88 -2.26
C LEU A 206 -15.11 -32.30 -1.11
N ALA A 207 -14.90 -31.79 0.11
CA ALA A 207 -15.79 -32.05 1.24
C ALA A 207 -17.17 -31.43 1.02
N MET A 208 -17.25 -30.19 0.53
CA MET A 208 -18.52 -29.55 0.18
C MET A 208 -19.32 -30.39 -0.82
N HIS A 209 -18.71 -30.86 -1.91
CA HIS A 209 -19.40 -31.70 -2.90
C HIS A 209 -19.66 -33.12 -2.39
N ALA A 210 -18.81 -33.71 -1.56
CA ALA A 210 -19.04 -35.04 -1.00
C ALA A 210 -20.34 -35.11 -0.18
N PHE A 211 -20.67 -34.03 0.54
CA PHE A 211 -21.81 -33.99 1.47
C PHE A 211 -22.97 -33.12 1.01
N GLY A 212 -22.76 -32.22 0.03
CA GLY A 212 -23.75 -31.24 -0.43
C GLY A 212 -24.18 -31.39 -1.89
N ASP A 213 -23.46 -32.15 -2.74
CA ASP A 213 -23.83 -32.23 -4.16
C ASP A 213 -25.13 -33.01 -4.38
N GLU A 214 -25.99 -32.51 -5.28
CA GLU A 214 -27.26 -33.15 -5.61
C GLU A 214 -27.08 -34.53 -6.28
N ASP A 215 -26.01 -34.71 -7.07
CA ASP A 215 -25.76 -35.90 -7.87
C ASP A 215 -25.01 -37.00 -7.08
N PRO A 216 -25.58 -38.21 -6.90
CA PRO A 216 -24.92 -39.29 -6.15
C PRO A 216 -23.56 -39.75 -6.71
N PRO A 217 -23.38 -39.89 -8.04
CA PRO A 217 -22.05 -40.11 -8.63
C PRO A 217 -21.02 -39.03 -8.26
N VAL A 218 -21.38 -37.74 -8.25
CA VAL A 218 -20.47 -36.67 -7.82
C VAL A 218 -20.10 -36.83 -6.34
N ARG A 219 -21.08 -37.03 -5.45
CA ARG A 219 -20.80 -37.25 -4.01
C ARG A 219 -19.82 -38.39 -3.76
N THR A 220 -20.00 -39.50 -4.47
CA THR A 220 -19.12 -40.68 -4.35
C THR A 220 -17.70 -40.36 -4.83
N ALA A 221 -17.56 -39.69 -5.97
CA ALA A 221 -16.26 -39.30 -6.51
C ALA A 221 -15.54 -38.30 -5.59
N ALA A 222 -16.26 -37.28 -5.11
CA ALA A 222 -15.73 -36.28 -4.21
C ALA A 222 -15.29 -36.88 -2.87
N SER A 223 -16.07 -37.80 -2.29
CA SER A 223 -15.67 -38.52 -1.06
C SER A 223 -14.40 -39.34 -1.24
N GLN A 224 -14.24 -40.05 -2.35
CA GLN A 224 -13.03 -40.83 -2.64
C GLN A 224 -11.82 -39.91 -2.90
N ALA A 225 -12.03 -38.79 -3.57
CA ALA A 225 -10.99 -37.81 -3.82
C ALA A 225 -10.54 -37.13 -2.53
N LEU A 226 -11.47 -36.78 -1.64
CA LEU A 226 -11.21 -36.20 -0.33
C LEU A 226 -10.30 -37.10 0.52
N GLU A 227 -10.57 -38.41 0.56
CA GLU A 227 -9.72 -39.39 1.25
C GLU A 227 -8.29 -39.41 0.69
N ARG A 228 -8.13 -39.29 -0.63
CA ARG A 228 -6.81 -39.27 -1.29
C ARG A 228 -6.03 -37.99 -1.03
N CYS A 229 -6.71 -36.85 -0.97
CA CYS A 229 -6.11 -35.57 -0.61
C CYS A 229 -5.82 -35.46 0.90
N GLY A 230 -6.30 -36.40 1.72
CA GLY A 230 -6.11 -36.40 3.18
C GLY A 230 -7.00 -35.39 3.91
N GLY A 231 -8.13 -35.01 3.32
CA GLY A 231 -9.10 -34.10 3.93
C GLY A 231 -9.99 -34.78 4.96
N SER A 232 -10.71 -33.97 5.74
CA SER A 232 -11.65 -34.43 6.76
C SER A 232 -13.11 -34.23 6.31
N THR A 233 -14.08 -34.71 7.10
CA THR A 233 -15.50 -34.46 6.82
C THR A 233 -16.00 -33.11 7.33
N ASP A 234 -15.16 -32.33 8.02
CA ASP A 234 -15.49 -31.01 8.53
C ASP A 234 -15.34 -29.97 7.40
N VAL A 235 -16.44 -29.72 6.67
CA VAL A 235 -16.46 -28.78 5.54
C VAL A 235 -16.07 -27.38 6.00
N VAL A 236 -16.74 -26.88 7.05
CA VAL A 236 -16.53 -25.52 7.57
C VAL A 236 -15.12 -25.37 8.11
N GLY A 237 -14.64 -26.29 8.95
CA GLY A 237 -13.29 -26.22 9.50
C GLY A 237 -12.18 -26.25 8.43
N GLN A 238 -12.38 -26.98 7.33
CA GLN A 238 -11.43 -26.99 6.22
C GLN A 238 -11.40 -25.68 5.44
N TYR A 239 -12.57 -25.06 5.20
CA TYR A 239 -12.59 -23.74 4.56
C TYR A 239 -12.03 -22.65 5.47
N LEU A 240 -12.29 -22.69 6.77
CA LEU A 240 -11.70 -21.76 7.72
C LEU A 240 -10.17 -21.89 7.73
N ALA A 241 -9.63 -23.11 7.84
CA ALA A 241 -8.19 -23.35 7.81
C ALA A 241 -7.54 -22.95 6.47
N LEU A 242 -8.23 -23.19 5.36
CA LEU A 242 -7.77 -22.77 4.03
C LEU A 242 -7.78 -21.24 3.90
N GLY A 243 -8.82 -20.58 4.40
CA GLY A 243 -8.93 -19.12 4.46
C GLY A 243 -7.81 -18.50 5.28
N ASP A 244 -7.57 -19.02 6.49
CA ASP A 244 -6.50 -18.57 7.37
C ASP A 244 -5.12 -18.74 6.71
N ALA A 245 -4.89 -19.86 6.02
CA ALA A 245 -3.64 -20.11 5.30
C ALA A 245 -3.43 -19.15 4.12
N TYR A 246 -4.48 -18.84 3.35
CA TYR A 246 -4.40 -17.85 2.27
C TYR A 246 -4.18 -16.44 2.81
N TYR A 247 -4.86 -16.08 3.89
CA TYR A 247 -4.75 -14.77 4.53
C TYR A 247 -3.34 -14.54 5.08
N ALA A 248 -2.77 -15.57 5.72
CA ALA A 248 -1.39 -15.58 6.21
C ALA A 248 -0.35 -15.73 5.09
N GLU A 249 -0.78 -15.84 3.84
CA GLU A 249 0.05 -16.05 2.65
C GLU A 249 1.02 -17.25 2.78
N ASP A 250 0.56 -18.34 3.40
CA ASP A 250 1.37 -19.54 3.61
C ASP A 250 1.82 -20.14 2.27
N LEU A 251 3.13 -20.42 2.16
CA LEU A 251 3.74 -21.07 1.01
C LEU A 251 3.15 -22.46 0.71
N SER A 252 2.51 -23.10 1.70
CA SER A 252 1.79 -24.37 1.52
C SER A 252 0.60 -24.24 0.56
N VAL A 253 -0.03 -23.06 0.50
CA VAL A 253 -1.19 -22.78 -0.36
C VAL A 253 -0.89 -21.77 -1.48
N LEU A 254 0.14 -20.94 -1.30
CA LEU A 254 0.65 -19.96 -2.28
C LEU A 254 2.07 -20.28 -2.77
N GLY A 255 2.33 -21.52 -3.18
CA GLY A 255 3.67 -22.00 -3.56
C GLY A 255 4.40 -21.16 -4.61
N SER A 256 5.74 -21.16 -4.55
CA SER A 256 6.67 -20.34 -5.38
C SER A 256 6.71 -20.68 -6.87
N GLY A 257 5.93 -21.67 -7.31
CA GLY A 257 5.86 -22.14 -8.70
C GLY A 257 4.51 -21.90 -9.37
N MET A 258 3.52 -21.31 -8.70
CA MET A 258 2.23 -21.05 -9.33
C MET A 258 2.39 -20.10 -10.51
N THR A 259 1.99 -20.57 -11.68
CA THR A 259 2.05 -19.81 -12.94
C THR A 259 0.97 -18.73 -13.07
N SER A 260 -0.03 -18.75 -12.19
CA SER A 260 -1.21 -17.88 -12.23
C SER A 260 -1.33 -17.06 -10.94
N ASP A 261 -1.43 -15.74 -11.09
CA ASP A 261 -1.89 -14.81 -10.05
C ASP A 261 -3.40 -14.50 -10.18
N ASP A 262 -4.11 -15.26 -11.01
CA ASP A 262 -5.52 -15.03 -11.30
C ASP A 262 -6.47 -15.78 -10.35
N LEU A 263 -7.60 -15.16 -10.05
CA LEU A 263 -8.73 -15.80 -9.40
C LEU A 263 -9.57 -16.53 -10.45
N TRP A 264 -9.85 -17.81 -10.19
CA TRP A 264 -10.61 -18.67 -11.08
C TRP A 264 -12.05 -18.81 -10.60
N ASP A 265 -13.00 -18.65 -11.52
CA ASP A 265 -14.44 -18.68 -11.21
C ASP A 265 -15.22 -19.27 -12.39
N TRP A 266 -16.34 -19.94 -12.10
CA TRP A 266 -17.23 -20.50 -13.12
C TRP A 266 -18.38 -19.54 -13.40
N ARG A 267 -18.36 -18.85 -14.56
CA ARG A 267 -19.35 -17.82 -14.91
C ARG A 267 -19.98 -18.11 -16.26
N GLY A 268 -21.32 -18.09 -16.33
CA GLY A 268 -22.04 -18.15 -17.60
C GLY A 268 -21.80 -19.42 -18.44
N ALA A 269 -21.40 -20.53 -17.80
CA ALA A 269 -20.98 -21.82 -18.39
C ALA A 269 -19.51 -21.92 -18.85
N GLU A 270 -18.67 -20.96 -18.51
CA GLU A 270 -17.23 -20.99 -18.80
C GLU A 270 -16.40 -20.79 -17.53
N LEU A 271 -15.17 -21.31 -17.56
CA LEU A 271 -14.17 -21.08 -16.52
C LEU A 271 -13.39 -19.80 -16.85
N VAL A 272 -13.49 -18.79 -16.00
CA VAL A 272 -12.96 -17.44 -16.23
C VAL A 272 -11.83 -17.14 -15.24
N ALA A 273 -10.71 -16.64 -15.76
CA ALA A 273 -9.62 -16.09 -14.96
C ALA A 273 -9.80 -14.59 -14.79
N THR A 274 -9.75 -14.10 -13.55
CA THR A 274 -9.75 -12.67 -13.23
C THR A 274 -8.33 -12.28 -12.81
N PRO A 275 -7.64 -11.41 -13.58
CA PRO A 275 -6.31 -10.93 -13.22
C PRO A 275 -6.33 -10.20 -11.88
N THR A 276 -5.53 -10.67 -10.92
CA THR A 276 -5.48 -10.12 -9.57
C THR A 276 -4.07 -9.64 -9.23
N PRO A 277 -3.90 -8.38 -8.78
CA PRO A 277 -2.61 -7.91 -8.28
C PRO A 277 -2.10 -8.84 -7.19
N ARG A 278 -0.82 -9.22 -7.25
CA ARG A 278 -0.23 -10.20 -6.32
C ARG A 278 -0.44 -9.84 -4.85
N PHE A 279 -0.42 -8.55 -4.52
CA PHE A 279 -0.64 -8.06 -3.16
C PHE A 279 -2.08 -8.21 -2.65
N LEU A 280 -3.06 -8.47 -3.53
CA LEU A 280 -4.46 -8.75 -3.18
C LEU A 280 -4.78 -10.25 -3.22
N LEU A 281 -3.94 -11.06 -3.87
CA LEU A 281 -4.26 -12.47 -4.16
C LEU A 281 -4.55 -13.30 -2.90
N GLY A 282 -3.72 -13.18 -1.84
CA GLY A 282 -3.92 -13.91 -0.58
C GLY A 282 -5.25 -13.58 0.09
N PRO A 283 -5.53 -12.30 0.41
CA PRO A 283 -6.82 -11.87 0.95
C PRO A 283 -8.02 -12.30 0.10
N GLU A 284 -7.95 -12.19 -1.23
CA GLU A 284 -9.06 -12.57 -2.11
C GLU A 284 -9.35 -14.07 -2.10
N LEU A 285 -8.31 -14.91 -2.11
CA LEU A 285 -8.46 -16.36 -1.98
C LEU A 285 -8.99 -16.74 -0.59
N ALA A 286 -8.54 -16.03 0.45
CA ALA A 286 -9.05 -16.22 1.80
C ALA A 286 -10.53 -15.85 1.91
N GLN A 287 -10.91 -14.71 1.34
CA GLN A 287 -12.27 -14.20 1.31
C GLN A 287 -13.20 -15.18 0.60
N ALA A 288 -12.78 -15.76 -0.53
CA ALA A 288 -13.52 -16.81 -1.22
C ALA A 288 -13.71 -18.07 -0.35
N ALA A 289 -12.67 -18.50 0.37
CA ALA A 289 -12.76 -19.64 1.28
C ALA A 289 -13.73 -19.37 2.46
N TYR A 290 -13.68 -18.18 3.07
CA TYR A 290 -14.60 -17.80 4.13
C TYR A 290 -16.06 -17.68 3.63
N ARG A 291 -16.28 -17.18 2.41
CA ARG A 291 -17.61 -17.16 1.79
C ARG A 291 -18.15 -18.58 1.59
N ALA A 292 -17.33 -19.50 1.09
CA ALA A 292 -17.71 -20.92 0.97
C ALA A 292 -18.00 -21.57 2.34
N ALA A 293 -17.30 -21.18 3.41
CA ALA A 293 -17.64 -21.60 4.77
C ALA A 293 -19.01 -21.11 5.21
N LEU A 294 -19.42 -19.89 4.83
CA LEU A 294 -20.76 -19.36 5.11
C LEU A 294 -21.86 -20.02 4.28
N ASP A 295 -21.57 -20.43 3.04
CA ASP A 295 -22.52 -21.21 2.25
C ASP A 295 -22.83 -22.55 2.93
N ALA A 296 -21.83 -23.15 3.59
CA ALA A 296 -22.00 -24.36 4.40
C ALA A 296 -22.66 -24.10 5.77
N ASP A 297 -22.35 -22.98 6.43
CA ASP A 297 -22.90 -22.55 7.72
C ASP A 297 -23.11 -21.03 7.77
N PRO A 298 -24.31 -20.53 7.40
CA PRO A 298 -24.58 -19.09 7.26
C PRO A 298 -24.42 -18.26 8.55
N GLY A 299 -24.37 -18.90 9.71
CA GLY A 299 -24.20 -18.25 11.02
C GLY A 299 -22.77 -18.25 11.54
N ASN A 300 -21.79 -18.73 10.75
CA ASN A 300 -20.46 -18.97 11.27
C ASN A 300 -19.69 -17.68 11.58
N ALA A 301 -19.47 -17.42 12.88
CA ALA A 301 -18.84 -16.20 13.34
C ALA A 301 -17.38 -16.05 12.86
N HIS A 302 -16.62 -17.14 12.75
CA HIS A 302 -15.22 -17.10 12.29
C HIS A 302 -15.15 -16.79 10.79
N ALA A 303 -16.05 -17.34 9.99
CA ALA A 303 -16.11 -17.02 8.57
C ALA A 303 -16.48 -15.55 8.32
N LEU A 304 -17.49 -15.02 9.04
CA LEU A 304 -17.82 -13.59 8.99
C LEU A 304 -16.65 -12.71 9.44
N ALA A 305 -15.95 -13.10 10.52
CA ALA A 305 -14.76 -12.39 10.99
C ALA A 305 -13.63 -12.42 9.95
N GLY A 306 -13.38 -13.57 9.32
CA GLY A 306 -12.41 -13.73 8.24
C GLY A 306 -12.68 -12.82 7.04
N ILE A 307 -13.94 -12.72 6.59
CA ILE A 307 -14.34 -11.78 5.53
C ILE A 307 -14.06 -10.34 5.95
N CYS A 308 -14.42 -9.94 7.18
CA CYS A 308 -14.13 -8.60 7.69
C CYS A 308 -12.63 -8.29 7.65
N ARG A 309 -11.77 -9.24 8.02
CA ARG A 309 -10.30 -9.08 7.94
C ARG A 309 -9.82 -8.89 6.51
N CYS A 310 -10.27 -9.73 5.58
CA CYS A 310 -9.88 -9.66 4.17
C CYS A 310 -10.23 -8.30 3.56
N VAL A 311 -11.50 -7.88 3.68
CA VAL A 311 -12.01 -6.64 3.07
C VAL A 311 -11.30 -5.39 3.61
N VAL A 312 -11.05 -5.34 4.93
CA VAL A 312 -10.33 -4.21 5.54
C VAL A 312 -8.87 -4.19 5.08
N THR A 313 -8.21 -5.34 5.00
CA THR A 313 -6.82 -5.47 4.55
C THR A 313 -6.67 -5.14 3.08
N GLU A 314 -7.56 -5.61 2.22
CA GLU A 314 -7.59 -5.30 0.78
C GLU A 314 -7.68 -3.79 0.55
N LYS A 315 -8.60 -3.10 1.23
CA LYS A 315 -8.71 -1.64 1.16
C LYS A 315 -7.45 -0.94 1.65
N GLY A 316 -6.92 -1.37 2.78
CA GLY A 316 -5.70 -0.80 3.35
C GLY A 316 -4.47 -0.97 2.44
N ARG A 317 -4.36 -2.11 1.74
CA ARG A 317 -3.29 -2.38 0.77
C ARG A 317 -3.51 -1.60 -0.53
N LEU A 318 -4.74 -1.50 -1.03
CA LEU A 318 -5.07 -0.70 -2.20
C LEU A 318 -4.79 0.78 -1.97
N ASP A 319 -5.15 1.32 -0.81
CA ASP A 319 -4.86 2.72 -0.48
C ASP A 319 -3.37 3.02 -0.48
N GLN A 320 -2.55 2.09 0.05
CA GLN A 320 -1.09 2.19 -0.02
C GLN A 320 -0.59 2.12 -1.46
N TRP A 321 -1.15 1.23 -2.28
CA TRP A 321 -0.80 1.09 -3.70
C TRP A 321 -1.08 2.38 -4.49
N VAL A 322 -2.29 2.93 -4.36
CA VAL A 322 -2.69 4.19 -5.01
C VAL A 322 -1.82 5.35 -4.56
N ALA A 323 -1.50 5.42 -3.27
CA ALA A 323 -0.65 6.49 -2.76
C ALA A 323 0.81 6.42 -3.24
N LEU A 324 1.25 5.25 -3.73
CA LEU A 324 2.52 5.10 -4.45
C LEU A 324 2.40 5.50 -5.94
N GLY A 325 1.33 6.21 -6.32
CA GLY A 325 1.06 6.68 -7.67
C GLY A 325 0.73 5.55 -8.65
N GLN A 326 0.43 4.34 -8.15
CA GLN A 326 0.06 3.22 -8.99
C GLN A 326 -1.43 3.26 -9.34
N ASP A 327 -1.77 2.79 -10.53
CA ASP A 327 -3.16 2.71 -10.98
C ASP A 327 -3.91 1.61 -10.21
N ALA A 328 -5.09 1.94 -9.69
CA ALA A 328 -6.00 0.98 -9.06
C ALA A 328 -6.81 0.18 -10.09
N GLY A 329 -6.98 0.70 -11.31
CA GLY A 329 -7.91 0.13 -12.28
C GLY A 329 -9.30 -0.09 -11.68
N ASP A 330 -9.95 -1.19 -12.06
CA ASP A 330 -11.29 -1.56 -11.59
C ASP A 330 -11.31 -2.06 -10.12
N TRP A 331 -10.14 -2.24 -9.49
CA TRP A 331 -10.07 -2.77 -8.12
C TRP A 331 -10.58 -1.81 -7.06
N ALA A 332 -10.50 -0.50 -7.30
CA ALA A 332 -11.07 0.50 -6.39
C ALA A 332 -12.58 0.31 -6.23
N ASP A 333 -13.31 0.31 -7.34
CA ASP A 333 -14.76 0.15 -7.34
C ASP A 333 -15.19 -1.21 -6.75
N ARG A 334 -14.45 -2.28 -7.07
CA ARG A 334 -14.70 -3.61 -6.53
C ARG A 334 -14.56 -3.64 -5.01
N ILE A 335 -13.41 -3.22 -4.47
CA ILE A 335 -13.15 -3.26 -3.03
C ILE A 335 -14.10 -2.32 -2.28
N ASP A 336 -14.42 -1.15 -2.84
CA ASP A 336 -15.40 -0.23 -2.24
C ASP A 336 -16.79 -0.85 -2.16
N SER A 337 -17.20 -1.65 -3.16
CA SER A 337 -18.47 -2.37 -3.11
C SER A 337 -18.49 -3.45 -2.01
N GLU A 338 -17.34 -4.07 -1.74
CA GLU A 338 -17.21 -5.12 -0.72
C GLU A 338 -17.12 -4.57 0.71
N GLN A 339 -16.72 -3.31 0.91
CA GLN A 339 -16.72 -2.66 2.22
C GLN A 339 -18.08 -2.76 2.94
N ALA A 340 -19.18 -2.79 2.19
CA ALA A 340 -20.52 -2.99 2.76
C ALA A 340 -20.64 -4.32 3.52
N ALA A 341 -19.91 -5.37 3.12
CA ALA A 341 -19.91 -6.66 3.80
C ALA A 341 -19.39 -6.57 5.24
N VAL A 342 -18.39 -5.71 5.50
CA VAL A 342 -17.87 -5.48 6.85
C VAL A 342 -18.99 -4.98 7.77
N ALA A 343 -19.73 -3.96 7.33
CA ALA A 343 -20.85 -3.42 8.10
C ALA A 343 -21.98 -4.43 8.29
N LEU A 344 -22.31 -5.20 7.24
CA LEU A 344 -23.37 -6.20 7.25
C LEU A 344 -23.06 -7.42 8.14
N ALA A 345 -21.78 -7.76 8.33
CA ALA A 345 -21.36 -8.84 9.23
C ALA A 345 -21.69 -8.54 10.71
N GLY A 346 -21.84 -7.27 11.06
CA GLY A 346 -22.25 -6.82 12.39
C GLY A 346 -21.11 -6.78 13.43
N ALA A 347 -21.38 -6.09 14.53
CA ALA A 347 -20.38 -5.75 15.55
C ALA A 347 -19.70 -6.99 16.17
N ALA A 348 -20.42 -8.10 16.37
CA ALA A 348 -19.84 -9.30 16.97
C ALA A 348 -18.75 -9.95 16.08
N ALA A 349 -18.99 -10.00 14.76
CA ALA A 349 -18.00 -10.53 13.82
C ALA A 349 -16.81 -9.58 13.65
N GLN A 350 -17.07 -8.27 13.61
CA GLN A 350 -16.01 -7.25 13.58
C GLN A 350 -15.13 -7.29 14.84
N ASP A 351 -15.74 -7.49 16.02
CA ASP A 351 -15.00 -7.58 17.28
C ASP A 351 -14.17 -8.86 17.37
N LEU A 352 -14.70 -9.99 16.90
CA LEU A 352 -13.92 -11.23 16.76
C LEU A 352 -12.75 -11.06 15.78
N ALA A 353 -12.99 -10.44 14.62
CA ALA A 353 -11.98 -10.14 13.62
C ALA A 353 -10.87 -9.25 14.18
N LEU A 354 -11.23 -8.24 14.99
CA LEU A 354 -10.26 -7.39 15.69
C LEU A 354 -9.40 -8.22 16.64
N GLY A 355 -10.02 -9.08 17.45
CA GLY A 355 -9.30 -9.98 18.36
C GLY A 355 -8.31 -10.91 17.64
N MET A 356 -8.72 -11.51 16.51
CA MET A 356 -7.85 -12.34 15.67
C MET A 356 -6.66 -11.53 15.13
N SER A 357 -6.93 -10.34 14.59
CA SER A 357 -5.90 -9.45 14.03
C SER A 357 -4.89 -9.01 15.08
N LEU A 358 -5.34 -8.71 16.32
CA LEU A 358 -4.46 -8.38 17.44
C LEU A 358 -3.57 -9.56 17.85
N ALA A 359 -4.12 -10.78 17.86
CA ALA A 359 -3.37 -11.98 18.22
C ALA A 359 -2.25 -12.30 17.21
N GLU A 360 -2.47 -11.99 15.94
CA GLU A 360 -1.51 -12.20 14.85
C GLU A 360 -0.57 -11.00 14.62
N GLY A 361 -0.82 -9.86 15.27
CA GLY A 361 -0.05 -8.63 15.08
C GLY A 361 -0.31 -7.93 13.74
N ASP A 362 -1.47 -8.18 13.13
CA ASP A 362 -1.88 -7.56 11.88
C ASP A 362 -2.43 -6.14 12.11
N GLU A 363 -1.51 -5.16 12.06
CA GLU A 363 -1.84 -3.77 12.37
C GLU A 363 -2.80 -3.13 11.36
N LEU A 364 -2.74 -3.53 10.09
CA LEU A 364 -3.56 -2.94 9.04
C LEU A 364 -5.02 -3.35 9.22
N ALA A 365 -5.26 -4.65 9.42
CA ALA A 365 -6.59 -5.16 9.73
C ALA A 365 -7.09 -4.60 11.08
N ALA A 366 -6.25 -4.62 12.12
CA ALA A 366 -6.65 -4.15 13.45
C ALA A 366 -7.08 -2.68 13.45
N ALA A 367 -6.35 -1.79 12.77
CA ALA A 367 -6.71 -0.37 12.70
C ALA A 367 -8.04 -0.15 11.96
N GLY A 368 -8.24 -0.81 10.81
CA GLY A 368 -9.48 -0.66 10.05
C GLY A 368 -10.69 -1.32 10.72
N LEU A 369 -10.50 -2.45 11.41
CA LEU A 369 -11.55 -3.12 12.18
C LEU A 369 -11.95 -2.32 13.42
N ALA A 370 -11.00 -1.70 14.12
CA ALA A 370 -11.31 -0.78 15.21
C ALA A 370 -12.20 0.38 14.73
N ARG A 371 -11.88 0.95 13.56
CA ARG A 371 -12.69 2.00 12.93
C ARG A 371 -14.10 1.50 12.59
N ALA A 372 -14.21 0.35 11.93
CA ALA A 372 -15.50 -0.25 11.56
C ALA A 372 -16.37 -0.54 12.78
N LEU A 373 -15.79 -1.12 13.82
CA LEU A 373 -16.47 -1.45 15.06
C LEU A 373 -16.94 -0.21 15.83
N GLY A 374 -16.16 0.87 15.82
CA GLY A 374 -16.57 2.15 16.39
C GLY A 374 -17.83 2.75 15.73
N MET A 375 -18.14 2.37 14.48
CA MET A 375 -19.33 2.83 13.78
C MET A 375 -20.56 1.94 14.01
N SER A 376 -20.36 0.66 14.36
CA SER A 376 -21.43 -0.36 14.40
C SER A 376 -21.78 -0.84 15.80
N ALA A 377 -20.83 -0.83 16.74
CA ALA A 377 -21.02 -1.37 18.08
C ALA A 377 -21.95 -0.49 18.93
N ALA A 378 -22.59 -1.11 19.92
CA ALA A 378 -23.44 -0.38 20.88
C ALA A 378 -22.64 0.24 22.04
N SER A 379 -21.48 -0.32 22.37
CA SER A 379 -20.61 0.11 23.47
C SER A 379 -19.18 -0.36 23.22
N GLY A 380 -18.19 0.23 23.92
CA GLY A 380 -16.80 -0.21 23.84
C GLY A 380 -16.62 -1.70 24.23
N THR A 381 -15.85 -2.44 23.44
CA THR A 381 -15.58 -3.87 23.63
C THR A 381 -14.21 -4.14 24.27
N ASP A 382 -14.00 -5.35 24.76
CA ASP A 382 -12.71 -5.76 25.36
C ASP A 382 -11.59 -5.79 24.32
N ASN A 383 -11.88 -6.14 23.06
CA ASN A 383 -10.86 -6.10 21.99
C ASN A 383 -10.52 -4.67 21.58
N LEU A 384 -11.46 -3.71 21.64
CA LEU A 384 -11.13 -2.29 21.47
C LEU A 384 -10.21 -1.78 22.59
N ARG A 385 -10.48 -2.15 23.84
CA ARG A 385 -9.61 -1.80 24.98
C ARG A 385 -8.24 -2.48 24.83
N SER A 386 -8.20 -3.73 24.40
CA SER A 386 -6.96 -4.46 24.13
C SER A 386 -6.16 -3.85 22.98
N ALA A 387 -6.81 -3.40 21.90
CA ALA A 387 -6.17 -2.70 20.79
C ALA A 387 -5.54 -1.37 21.25
N ARG A 388 -6.28 -0.59 22.05
CA ARG A 388 -5.80 0.66 22.67
C ARG A 388 -4.58 0.41 23.56
N ASP A 389 -4.60 -0.67 24.34
CA ASP A 389 -3.55 -0.99 25.33
C ASP A 389 -2.41 -1.86 24.75
N SER A 390 -2.46 -2.18 23.45
CA SER A 390 -1.50 -3.06 22.79
C SER A 390 -0.12 -2.42 22.56
N GLY A 391 0.89 -3.28 22.40
CA GLY A 391 2.24 -2.89 21.97
C GLY A 391 2.38 -2.58 20.47
N LEU A 392 1.28 -2.62 19.71
CA LEU A 392 1.25 -2.33 18.27
C LEU A 392 1.43 -0.83 18.01
N SER A 393 1.46 -0.44 16.73
CA SER A 393 1.65 0.97 16.35
C SER A 393 0.60 1.91 16.95
N GLY A 394 0.98 3.18 17.10
CA GLY A 394 0.07 4.24 17.54
C GLY A 394 -1.12 4.46 16.61
N ALA A 395 -1.12 3.91 15.39
CA ALA A 395 -2.27 3.95 14.50
C ALA A 395 -3.38 3.03 15.01
N VAL A 396 -3.05 1.78 15.39
CA VAL A 396 -3.99 0.83 16.00
C VAL A 396 -4.54 1.39 17.31
N ARG A 397 -3.65 1.87 18.19
CA ARG A 397 -4.06 2.46 19.48
C ARG A 397 -4.98 3.67 19.29
N GLY A 398 -4.66 4.54 18.33
CA GLY A 398 -5.43 5.75 18.03
C GLY A 398 -6.82 5.46 17.45
N GLU A 399 -6.93 4.53 16.51
CA GLU A 399 -8.23 4.12 15.94
C GLU A 399 -9.11 3.43 16.99
N ALA A 400 -8.52 2.59 17.84
CA ALA A 400 -9.24 1.98 18.96
C ALA A 400 -9.73 3.03 19.97
N ALA A 401 -8.90 4.02 20.31
CA ALA A 401 -9.28 5.11 21.19
C ALA A 401 -10.39 5.99 20.59
N LEU A 402 -10.37 6.24 19.27
CA LEU A 402 -11.44 6.94 18.56
C LEU A 402 -12.76 6.17 18.61
N ALA A 403 -12.71 4.86 18.38
CA ALA A 403 -13.88 3.99 18.48
C ALA A 403 -14.46 4.01 19.90
N LEU A 404 -13.63 3.81 20.93
CA LEU A 404 -14.05 3.89 22.33
C LEU A 404 -14.64 5.26 22.68
N ALA A 405 -14.02 6.34 22.21
CA ALA A 405 -14.52 7.69 22.48
C ALA A 405 -15.88 7.98 21.87
N ARG A 406 -16.13 7.46 20.68
CA ARG A 406 -17.44 7.53 20.01
C ARG A 406 -18.51 6.72 20.76
N LEU A 407 -18.15 5.56 21.28
CA LEU A 407 -19.08 4.63 21.95
C LEU A 407 -19.37 5.05 23.39
N ASP A 408 -18.36 5.48 24.14
CA ASP A 408 -18.45 5.79 25.57
C ASP A 408 -18.81 7.27 25.82
N GLY A 409 -18.60 8.16 24.85
CA GLY A 409 -18.98 9.58 24.90
C GLY A 409 -18.36 10.33 26.09
N GLY A 410 -19.17 11.05 26.87
CA GLY A 410 -18.70 11.74 28.08
C GLY A 410 -18.21 10.81 29.21
N SER A 411 -18.41 9.49 29.09
CA SER A 411 -17.97 8.50 30.08
C SER A 411 -16.61 7.88 29.76
N CYS A 412 -15.84 8.47 28.83
CA CYS A 412 -14.51 8.00 28.47
C CYS A 412 -13.58 7.87 29.68
N ASP A 413 -12.85 6.76 29.73
CA ASP A 413 -11.81 6.55 30.74
C ASP A 413 -10.53 7.35 30.42
N GLY A 414 -9.69 7.56 31.43
CA GLY A 414 -8.44 8.31 31.28
C GLY A 414 -7.44 7.66 30.31
N ALA A 415 -7.50 6.33 30.13
CA ALA A 415 -6.64 5.61 29.18
C ALA A 415 -7.02 5.95 27.72
N THR A 416 -8.31 6.06 27.43
CA THR A 416 -8.82 6.50 26.12
C THR A 416 -8.42 7.95 25.86
N ILE A 417 -8.57 8.83 26.86
CA ILE A 417 -8.11 10.22 26.75
C ILE A 417 -6.59 10.29 26.50
N ALA A 418 -5.79 9.50 27.19
CA ALA A 418 -4.33 9.44 26.98
C ALA A 418 -3.95 8.97 25.57
N ALA A 419 -4.60 7.91 25.06
CA ALA A 419 -4.35 7.41 23.71
C ALA A 419 -4.78 8.41 22.62
N LEU A 420 -5.91 9.10 22.79
CA LEU A 420 -6.30 10.21 21.91
C LEU A 420 -5.32 11.37 21.98
N THR A 421 -4.78 11.67 23.17
CA THR A 421 -3.78 12.72 23.38
C THR A 421 -2.48 12.40 22.64
N GLU A 422 -2.01 11.15 22.75
CA GLU A 422 -0.85 10.65 21.99
C GLU A 422 -1.08 10.80 20.49
N ALA A 423 -2.23 10.35 19.99
CA ALA A 423 -2.57 10.43 18.57
C ALA A 423 -2.69 11.88 18.05
N ALA A 424 -3.34 12.77 18.80
CA ALA A 424 -3.47 14.19 18.46
C ALA A 424 -2.12 14.92 18.48
N GLY A 425 -1.25 14.59 19.44
CA GLY A 425 0.09 15.15 19.54
C GLY A 425 1.11 14.53 18.57
N ARG A 426 0.78 13.38 17.96
CA ARG A 426 1.71 12.64 17.11
C ARG A 426 2.13 13.47 15.91
N ARG A 427 3.44 13.63 15.74
CA ARG A 427 4.08 14.19 14.55
C ARG A 427 4.86 13.07 13.87
N ILE A 428 4.65 12.89 12.58
CA ILE A 428 5.59 12.10 11.78
C ILE A 428 6.79 13.00 11.50
N LEU A 429 7.98 12.51 11.87
CA LEU A 429 9.24 13.19 11.58
C LEU A 429 9.42 13.22 10.07
N ARG A 430 9.74 14.40 9.51
CA ARG A 430 10.18 14.44 8.12
C ARG A 430 11.59 13.89 8.03
N ILE A 431 11.90 12.93 7.17
CA ILE A 431 13.24 12.36 7.03
C ILE A 431 13.88 12.89 5.75
N ALA A 432 15.03 13.53 5.87
CA ALA A 432 15.84 13.96 4.73
C ALA A 432 17.11 13.12 4.63
N ALA A 433 17.51 12.80 3.41
CA ALA A 433 18.78 12.13 3.11
C ALA A 433 19.74 13.12 2.46
N VAL A 434 20.96 13.24 2.97
CA VAL A 434 22.03 14.07 2.37
C VAL A 434 23.20 13.16 1.99
N VAL A 435 23.46 13.05 0.69
CA VAL A 435 24.52 12.21 0.12
C VAL A 435 25.57 13.12 -0.51
N ASP A 436 26.66 13.35 0.21
CA ASP A 436 27.69 14.29 -0.21
C ASP A 436 29.07 13.89 0.35
N GLY A 437 30.07 13.83 -0.53
CA GLY A 437 31.46 13.53 -0.16
C GLY A 437 32.13 14.68 0.60
N ASP A 438 31.63 15.90 0.48
CA ASP A 438 32.12 17.08 1.20
C ASP A 438 31.55 17.13 2.62
N SER A 439 32.39 16.89 3.63
CA SER A 439 31.92 16.85 5.03
C SER A 439 31.32 18.17 5.50
N ALA A 440 31.90 19.31 5.10
CA ALA A 440 31.47 20.62 5.58
C ALA A 440 30.11 21.00 4.99
N ARG A 441 29.94 20.82 3.68
CA ARG A 441 28.65 21.08 3.00
C ARG A 441 27.58 20.10 3.48
N ARG A 442 27.91 18.81 3.62
CA ARG A 442 27.00 17.79 4.15
C ARG A 442 26.49 18.12 5.55
N GLU A 443 27.37 18.49 6.47
CA GLU A 443 27.00 18.85 7.85
C GLU A 443 26.16 20.14 7.90
N ALA A 444 26.50 21.14 7.08
CA ALA A 444 25.72 22.37 6.97
C ALA A 444 24.30 22.11 6.45
N LEU A 445 24.15 21.31 5.40
CA LEU A 445 22.84 20.91 4.85
C LEU A 445 22.02 20.12 5.86
N ALA A 446 22.63 19.13 6.53
CA ALA A 446 21.94 18.35 7.56
C ALA A 446 21.49 19.24 8.72
N SER A 447 22.32 20.20 9.16
CA SER A 447 21.95 21.15 10.22
C SER A 447 20.83 22.09 9.78
N ALA A 448 20.83 22.57 8.54
CA ALA A 448 19.79 23.45 8.01
C ALA A 448 18.45 22.73 7.84
N LEU A 449 18.47 21.46 7.41
CA LEU A 449 17.29 20.60 7.36
C LEU A 449 16.73 20.33 8.77
N HIS A 450 17.59 20.09 9.77
CA HIS A 450 17.15 19.97 11.17
C HIS A 450 16.45 21.23 11.69
N ALA A 451 17.00 22.42 11.39
CA ALA A 451 16.35 23.69 11.75
C ALA A 451 14.98 23.88 11.07
N ARG A 452 14.76 23.25 9.91
CA ARG A 452 13.49 23.21 9.19
C ARG A 452 12.57 22.06 9.61
N GLY A 453 12.93 21.30 10.65
CA GLY A 453 12.09 20.24 11.21
C GLY A 453 12.24 18.86 10.56
N PHE A 454 13.24 18.66 9.70
CA PHE A 454 13.62 17.34 9.19
C PHE A 454 14.56 16.62 10.15
N PHE A 455 14.41 15.32 10.32
CA PHE A 455 15.45 14.42 10.78
C PHE A 455 16.36 14.09 9.60
N ALA A 456 17.55 14.70 9.57
CA ALA A 456 18.46 14.60 8.43
C ALA A 456 19.53 13.52 8.65
N ASN A 457 19.49 12.47 7.83
CA ASN A 457 20.55 11.46 7.76
C ASN A 457 21.56 11.83 6.67
N ALA A 458 22.84 11.66 6.96
CA ALA A 458 23.92 12.15 6.11
C ALA A 458 24.95 11.06 5.83
N TRP A 459 25.28 10.84 4.55
CA TRP A 459 26.25 9.83 4.11
C TRP A 459 27.34 10.41 3.21
N PRO A 460 28.60 9.92 3.34
CA PRO A 460 29.73 10.38 2.54
C PRO A 460 29.79 9.80 1.12
N THR A 461 29.04 8.73 0.84
CA THR A 461 29.17 7.95 -0.39
C THR A 461 27.80 7.44 -0.85
N GLY A 462 27.63 7.29 -2.16
CA GLY A 462 26.36 6.87 -2.77
C GLY A 462 25.99 5.44 -2.40
N GLY A 463 26.96 4.52 -2.36
CA GLY A 463 26.70 3.11 -2.06
C GLY A 463 26.24 2.88 -0.62
N ARG A 464 26.76 3.66 0.34
CA ARG A 464 26.29 3.62 1.73
C ARG A 464 24.90 4.21 1.87
N ALA A 465 24.63 5.32 1.17
CA ALA A 465 23.31 5.91 1.14
C ALA A 465 22.28 4.92 0.58
N LEU A 466 22.50 4.37 -0.62
CA LEU A 466 21.57 3.40 -1.23
C LEU A 466 21.38 2.14 -0.36
N GLY A 467 22.45 1.63 0.27
CA GLY A 467 22.34 0.51 1.21
C GLY A 467 21.46 0.84 2.43
N ALA A 468 21.61 2.04 3.00
CA ALA A 468 20.83 2.48 4.15
C ALA A 468 19.39 2.86 3.79
N LEU A 469 19.17 3.59 2.70
CA LEU A 469 17.86 4.09 2.26
C LEU A 469 16.89 2.93 1.94
N ARG A 470 17.39 1.75 1.59
CA ARG A 470 16.59 0.52 1.44
C ARG A 470 16.02 -0.02 2.76
N SER A 471 16.52 0.45 3.89
CA SER A 471 16.08 0.02 5.23
C SER A 471 15.44 1.14 6.04
N VAL A 472 15.45 2.37 5.52
CA VAL A 472 14.83 3.54 6.15
C VAL A 472 13.46 3.76 5.51
N PRO A 473 12.35 3.46 6.20
CA PRO A 473 11.02 3.81 5.71
C PRO A 473 10.78 5.32 5.76
N GLY A 474 10.00 5.85 4.80
CA GLY A 474 9.47 7.23 4.85
C GLY A 474 10.50 8.35 4.65
N ILE A 475 11.37 8.23 3.64
CA ILE A 475 12.27 9.34 3.25
C ILE A 475 11.47 10.35 2.43
N ASP A 476 11.49 11.61 2.82
CA ASP A 476 10.72 12.68 2.18
C ASP A 476 11.49 13.42 1.09
N VAL A 477 12.81 13.44 1.19
CA VAL A 477 13.68 14.09 0.20
C VAL A 477 15.06 13.50 0.22
N VAL A 478 15.69 13.40 -0.96
CA VAL A 478 17.10 13.06 -1.10
C VAL A 478 17.86 14.22 -1.74
N LEU A 479 18.87 14.73 -1.06
CA LEU A 479 19.85 15.68 -1.58
C LEU A 479 21.11 14.90 -1.99
N VAL A 480 21.47 14.89 -3.27
CA VAL A 480 22.61 14.12 -3.80
C VAL A 480 23.61 15.07 -4.46
N ALA A 481 24.88 15.01 -4.03
CA ALA A 481 25.93 15.78 -4.68
C ALA A 481 26.17 15.34 -6.12
N ASP A 482 26.45 16.31 -6.99
CA ASP A 482 26.82 16.07 -8.39
C ASP A 482 28.10 15.23 -8.52
N GLN A 483 29.01 15.32 -7.54
CA GLN A 483 30.23 14.53 -7.44
C GLN A 483 30.24 13.68 -6.17
N LEU A 484 30.29 12.36 -6.34
CA LEU A 484 30.42 11.39 -5.25
C LEU A 484 31.71 10.57 -5.37
N PRO A 485 32.27 10.07 -4.25
CA PRO A 485 33.57 9.38 -4.25
C PRO A 485 33.57 7.98 -4.87
N ASP A 486 32.41 7.30 -4.91
CA ASP A 486 32.30 5.86 -5.18
C ASP A 486 31.41 5.49 -6.37
N MET A 487 30.55 6.39 -6.81
CA MET A 487 29.63 6.18 -7.94
C MET A 487 29.17 7.50 -8.55
N THR A 488 28.52 7.43 -9.70
CA THR A 488 27.97 8.62 -10.36
C THR A 488 26.62 9.00 -9.74
N MET A 489 26.28 10.30 -9.79
CA MET A 489 24.97 10.78 -9.33
C MET A 489 23.82 10.13 -10.11
N ASP A 490 23.95 9.94 -11.44
CA ASP A 490 22.92 9.29 -12.26
C ASP A 490 22.64 7.84 -11.82
N GLN A 491 23.65 7.10 -11.36
CA GLN A 491 23.45 5.76 -10.79
C GLN A 491 22.60 5.82 -9.51
N VAL A 492 22.87 6.80 -8.63
CA VAL A 492 22.08 6.99 -7.40
C VAL A 492 20.64 7.37 -7.74
N VAL A 493 20.44 8.33 -8.64
CA VAL A 493 19.09 8.75 -9.07
C VAL A 493 18.34 7.61 -9.75
N SER A 494 19.01 6.85 -10.62
CA SER A 494 18.42 5.68 -11.30
C SER A 494 17.96 4.62 -10.30
N ASP A 495 18.79 4.30 -9.32
CA ASP A 495 18.49 3.28 -8.31
C ASP A 495 17.33 3.70 -7.40
N LEU A 496 17.28 4.98 -7.00
CA LEU A 496 16.16 5.53 -6.24
C LEU A 496 14.86 5.54 -7.05
N LYS A 497 14.91 5.96 -8.33
CA LYS A 497 13.73 5.98 -9.20
C LYS A 497 13.20 4.61 -9.59
N ARG A 498 13.98 3.53 -9.41
CA ARG A 498 13.57 2.15 -9.68
C ARG A 498 13.04 1.42 -8.45
N ASP A 499 13.33 1.91 -7.24
CA ASP A 499 12.84 1.31 -6.01
C ASP A 499 11.41 1.81 -5.74
N PRO A 500 10.40 0.92 -5.67
CA PRO A 500 9.01 1.32 -5.44
C PRO A 500 8.80 2.20 -4.20
N ARG A 501 9.72 2.11 -3.22
CA ARG A 501 9.68 2.87 -1.97
C ARG A 501 10.24 4.28 -2.11
N THR A 502 11.15 4.52 -3.06
CA THR A 502 11.81 5.83 -3.23
C THR A 502 11.55 6.47 -4.60
N GLN A 503 10.84 5.79 -5.51
CA GLN A 503 10.59 6.28 -6.86
C GLN A 503 9.85 7.63 -6.92
N ASN A 504 8.96 7.87 -5.96
CA ASN A 504 8.19 9.11 -5.87
C ASN A 504 8.85 10.15 -4.96
N VAL A 505 9.99 9.83 -4.34
CA VAL A 505 10.70 10.77 -3.47
C VAL A 505 11.31 11.88 -4.34
N PRO A 506 11.10 13.17 -3.98
CA PRO A 506 11.81 14.29 -4.57
C PRO A 506 13.33 14.16 -4.39
N ILE A 507 14.07 14.28 -5.49
CA ILE A 507 15.54 14.23 -5.49
C ILE A 507 16.08 15.58 -5.93
N PHE A 508 16.92 16.21 -5.12
CA PHE A 508 17.61 17.45 -5.48
C PHE A 508 19.10 17.20 -5.65
N VAL A 509 19.67 17.83 -6.66
CA VAL A 509 21.12 17.77 -6.92
C VAL A 509 21.80 18.94 -6.20
N ILE A 510 22.80 18.63 -5.38
CA ILE A 510 23.66 19.64 -4.77
C ILE A 510 24.74 19.99 -5.80
N THR A 511 24.64 21.17 -6.40
CA THR A 511 25.61 21.63 -7.40
C THR A 511 25.80 23.15 -7.34
N SER A 512 26.89 23.62 -7.94
CA SER A 512 27.21 25.05 -8.09
C SER A 512 27.05 25.54 -9.53
N GLY A 513 26.64 24.66 -10.46
CA GLY A 513 26.46 24.98 -11.88
C GLY A 513 24.99 25.07 -12.29
N ASP A 514 24.70 25.92 -13.29
CA ASP A 514 23.34 26.23 -13.75
C ASP A 514 22.77 25.21 -14.77
N ASP A 515 23.58 24.28 -15.29
CA ASP A 515 23.18 23.31 -16.33
C ASP A 515 23.05 21.89 -15.75
N LEU A 516 21.81 21.47 -15.47
CA LEU A 516 21.45 20.09 -15.18
C LEU A 516 20.37 19.62 -16.17
N ASP A 517 20.71 18.68 -17.06
CA ASP A 517 19.76 18.03 -17.99
C ASP A 517 19.42 16.61 -17.50
N PHE A 518 18.52 16.53 -16.51
CA PHE A 518 18.05 15.26 -15.93
C PHE A 518 16.56 15.00 -16.19
N GLY A 519 15.90 15.83 -17.00
CA GLY A 519 14.46 15.78 -17.24
C GLY A 519 13.66 15.73 -15.93
N ASP A 520 12.61 14.91 -15.92
CA ASP A 520 11.67 14.81 -14.79
C ASP A 520 12.15 13.87 -13.65
N ARG A 521 13.41 13.38 -13.71
CA ARG A 521 13.94 12.41 -12.73
C ARG A 521 14.41 13.06 -11.43
N VAL A 522 14.69 14.36 -11.44
CA VAL A 522 15.06 15.15 -10.26
C VAL A 522 14.06 16.29 -10.08
N ALA A 523 13.81 16.68 -8.84
CA ALA A 523 12.91 17.77 -8.48
C ALA A 523 13.56 19.15 -8.66
N GLY A 524 14.90 19.23 -8.64
CA GLY A 524 15.62 20.47 -8.87
C GLY A 524 17.09 20.43 -8.47
N ALA A 525 17.71 21.60 -8.44
CA ALA A 525 19.08 21.83 -8.00
C ALA A 525 19.09 22.72 -6.76
N ILE A 526 20.09 22.56 -5.89
CA ILE A 526 20.34 23.47 -4.77
C ILE A 526 21.82 23.84 -4.67
N GLY A 527 22.09 25.11 -4.37
CA GLY A 527 23.45 25.62 -4.18
C GLY A 527 24.08 25.26 -2.82
N GLY A 528 23.27 24.91 -1.83
CA GLY A 528 23.71 24.58 -0.47
C GLY A 528 22.67 24.94 0.60
N ALA A 529 23.09 25.02 1.86
CA ALA A 529 22.19 25.17 3.01
C ALA A 529 21.32 26.45 3.03
N ALA A 530 21.67 27.48 2.24
CA ALA A 530 20.90 28.70 2.11
C ALA A 530 19.76 28.59 1.07
N ASP A 531 19.73 27.52 0.28
CA ASP A 531 18.87 27.32 -0.88
C ASP A 531 18.07 26.03 -0.70
N LEU A 532 17.09 26.08 0.21
CA LEU A 532 16.25 24.93 0.57
C LEU A 532 14.75 25.22 0.41
N ASP A 533 14.36 26.39 -0.08
CA ASP A 533 12.95 26.75 -0.21
C ASP A 533 12.26 25.89 -1.28
N SER A 534 12.97 25.54 -2.37
CA SER A 534 12.49 24.58 -3.38
C SER A 534 12.30 23.17 -2.82
N VAL A 535 13.12 22.78 -1.82
CA VAL A 535 12.98 21.52 -1.09
C VAL A 535 11.70 21.53 -0.26
N ASP A 536 11.43 22.62 0.46
CA ASP A 536 10.22 22.77 1.26
C ASP A 536 8.95 22.73 0.37
N GLU A 537 8.98 23.36 -0.80
CA GLU A 537 7.90 23.31 -1.79
C GLU A 537 7.67 21.89 -2.33
N ALA A 538 8.73 21.20 -2.77
CA ALA A 538 8.63 19.86 -3.32
C ALA A 538 8.16 18.81 -2.29
N VAL A 539 8.64 18.92 -1.04
CA VAL A 539 8.20 18.04 0.07
C VAL A 539 6.77 18.35 0.52
N SER A 540 6.31 19.59 0.33
CA SER A 540 4.92 19.97 0.61
C SER A 540 3.98 19.54 -0.51
N ALA A 541 4.47 19.46 -1.75
CA ALA A 541 3.75 18.94 -2.91
C ALA A 541 3.77 17.40 -3.00
N SER A 542 4.77 16.74 -2.39
CA SER A 542 4.82 15.27 -2.33
C SER A 542 3.76 14.75 -1.37
N GLU A 543 2.84 13.94 -1.86
CA GLU A 543 1.88 13.21 -1.03
C GLU A 543 2.59 12.11 -0.26
N ASP A 544 3.05 12.40 0.95
CA ASP A 544 3.44 11.35 1.89
C ASP A 544 2.18 10.78 2.56
N PHE A 545 1.80 9.61 2.08
CA PHE A 545 0.64 8.86 2.55
C PHE A 545 0.65 8.63 4.06
N ASP A 546 1.80 8.34 4.66
CA ASP A 546 1.89 8.08 6.09
C ASP A 546 1.66 9.37 6.89
N ARG A 547 2.22 10.50 6.42
CA ARG A 547 1.93 11.83 6.98
C ARG A 547 0.47 12.19 6.86
N MET A 548 -0.15 11.95 5.70
CA MET A 548 -1.58 12.20 5.50
C MET A 548 -2.42 11.38 6.48
N ARG A 549 -2.17 10.06 6.61
CA ARG A 549 -2.88 9.19 7.56
C ARG A 549 -2.67 9.61 9.01
N ALA A 550 -1.46 10.00 9.40
CA ALA A 550 -1.21 10.44 10.76
C ALA A 550 -1.82 11.81 11.07
N ASN A 551 -1.87 12.73 10.10
CA ASN A 551 -2.56 14.01 10.25
C ASN A 551 -4.08 13.83 10.29
N ASP A 552 -4.67 12.94 9.46
CA ASP A 552 -6.09 12.57 9.57
C ASP A 552 -6.41 12.01 10.95
N LEU A 553 -5.61 11.04 11.42
CA LEU A 553 -5.78 10.45 12.74
C LEU A 553 -5.66 11.51 13.84
N ALA A 554 -4.65 12.38 13.77
CA ALA A 554 -4.46 13.45 14.75
C ALA A 554 -5.63 14.45 14.77
N ALA A 555 -6.13 14.86 13.60
CA ALA A 555 -7.27 15.76 13.47
C ALA A 555 -8.54 15.13 14.06
N ARG A 556 -8.81 13.86 13.73
CA ARG A 556 -9.94 13.11 14.29
C ARG A 556 -9.81 12.93 15.79
N SER A 557 -8.61 12.65 16.31
CA SER A 557 -8.37 12.51 17.75
C SER A 557 -8.55 13.83 18.51
N ALA A 558 -8.07 14.95 17.96
CA ALA A 558 -8.30 16.27 18.56
C ALA A 558 -9.79 16.64 18.57
N ARG A 559 -10.53 16.35 17.49
CA ARG A 559 -11.99 16.53 17.44
C ARG A 559 -12.73 15.62 18.42
N ALA A 560 -12.26 14.38 18.60
CA ALA A 560 -12.84 13.47 19.58
C ALA A 560 -12.65 13.98 21.02
N LEU A 561 -11.44 14.45 21.36
CA LEU A 561 -11.15 15.10 22.65
C LEU A 561 -12.06 16.31 22.90
N TRP A 562 -12.25 17.15 21.87
CA TRP A 562 -13.19 18.27 21.95
C TRP A 562 -14.62 17.79 22.25
N HIS A 563 -15.10 16.80 21.51
CA HIS A 563 -16.46 16.30 21.65
C HIS A 563 -16.72 15.67 23.02
N VAL A 564 -15.84 14.77 23.48
CA VAL A 564 -16.00 14.12 24.79
C VAL A 564 -15.84 15.12 25.94
N GLY A 565 -14.97 16.12 25.79
CA GLY A 565 -14.84 17.23 26.75
C GLY A 565 -16.13 18.05 26.85
N MET A 566 -16.77 18.36 25.73
CA MET A 566 -18.08 19.01 25.70
C MET A 566 -19.19 18.18 26.37
N LEU A 567 -19.07 16.85 26.32
CA LEU A 567 -19.96 15.92 27.02
C LEU A 567 -19.61 15.71 28.51
N GLY A 568 -18.56 16.37 29.02
CA GLY A 568 -18.20 16.38 30.44
C GLY A 568 -17.02 15.48 30.83
N ALA A 569 -16.34 14.83 29.88
CA ALA A 569 -15.11 14.10 30.16
C ALA A 569 -13.97 15.07 30.54
N ASP A 570 -13.11 14.68 31.48
CA ASP A 570 -11.92 15.47 31.82
C ASP A 570 -10.80 15.23 30.79
N VAL A 571 -10.56 16.23 29.95
CA VAL A 571 -9.51 16.24 28.93
C VAL A 571 -8.42 17.28 29.22
N SER A 572 -8.35 17.78 30.47
CA SER A 572 -7.35 18.77 30.89
C SER A 572 -5.91 18.29 30.74
N SER A 573 -5.66 16.99 30.91
CA SER A 573 -4.34 16.37 30.72
C SER A 573 -3.84 16.43 29.27
N SER A 574 -4.72 16.69 28.31
CA SER A 574 -4.38 16.81 26.88
C SER A 574 -3.87 18.19 26.49
N ALA A 575 -4.05 19.23 27.32
CA ALA A 575 -3.84 20.63 26.95
C ALA A 575 -2.43 20.91 26.38
N GLY A 576 -1.37 20.38 27.01
CA GLY A 576 0.01 20.58 26.54
C GLY A 576 0.28 19.96 25.16
N ALA A 577 -0.21 18.74 24.91
CA ALA A 577 -0.04 18.08 23.61
C ALA A 577 -0.83 18.78 22.51
N LEU A 578 -2.04 19.26 22.83
CA LEU A 578 -2.89 20.02 21.91
C LEU A 578 -2.29 21.39 21.57
N ALA A 579 -1.70 22.08 22.54
CA ALA A 579 -0.97 23.32 22.29
C ALA A 579 0.22 23.09 21.35
N GLY A 580 0.94 21.97 21.54
CA GLY A 580 1.98 21.52 20.62
C GLY A 580 1.47 21.16 19.21
N ALA A 581 0.16 20.95 19.01
CA ALA A 581 -0.43 20.68 17.70
C ALA A 581 -0.85 21.97 16.94
N LEU A 582 -0.69 23.16 17.54
CA LEU A 582 -1.03 24.43 16.90
C LEU A 582 0.06 24.93 15.92
N GLU A 583 1.32 24.52 16.13
CA GLU A 583 2.47 25.02 15.37
C GLU A 583 2.87 24.07 14.25
N GLY A 584 2.94 24.55 13.00
CA GLY A 584 3.46 23.77 11.86
C GLY A 584 2.63 22.54 11.49
N ARG A 585 1.34 22.49 11.84
CA ARG A 585 0.40 21.42 11.48
C ARG A 585 -0.63 21.89 10.44
N PRO A 586 -1.22 20.94 9.67
CA PRO A 586 -2.35 21.23 8.78
C PRO A 586 -3.54 21.80 9.55
N ASP A 587 -4.32 22.63 8.85
CA ASP A 587 -5.41 23.38 9.42
C ASP A 587 -6.48 22.49 10.08
N GLU A 588 -6.72 21.29 9.55
CA GLU A 588 -7.68 20.33 10.11
C GLU A 588 -7.27 19.84 11.51
N VAL A 589 -5.97 19.66 11.74
CA VAL A 589 -5.41 19.24 13.02
C VAL A 589 -5.52 20.41 14.01
N THR A 590 -5.08 21.59 13.59
CA THR A 590 -5.09 22.81 14.41
C THR A 590 -6.52 23.19 14.82
N GLN A 591 -7.49 23.12 13.91
CA GLN A 591 -8.89 23.43 14.21
C GLN A 591 -9.47 22.51 15.29
N GLY A 592 -9.23 21.19 15.20
CA GLY A 592 -9.66 20.24 16.23
C GLY A 592 -8.99 20.52 17.58
N ALA A 593 -7.71 20.85 17.57
CA ALA A 593 -6.94 21.15 18.79
C ALA A 593 -7.42 22.43 19.48
N LEU A 594 -7.72 23.50 18.72
CA LEU A 594 -8.30 24.73 19.23
C LEU A 594 -9.64 24.48 19.92
N GLY A 595 -10.53 23.71 19.30
CA GLY A 595 -11.81 23.32 19.90
C GLY A 595 -11.63 22.63 21.25
N ALA A 596 -10.74 21.64 21.32
CA ALA A 596 -10.45 20.91 22.55
C ALA A 596 -9.79 21.80 23.63
N LEU A 597 -8.85 22.67 23.25
CA LEU A 597 -8.24 23.66 24.14
C LEU A 597 -9.25 24.66 24.68
N GLY A 598 -10.27 25.04 23.90
CA GLY A 598 -11.36 25.89 24.38
C GLY A 598 -12.09 25.29 25.57
N VAL A 599 -12.18 23.96 25.68
CA VAL A 599 -12.87 23.24 26.77
C VAL A 599 -11.96 22.94 27.94
N ALA A 600 -10.70 22.61 27.66
CA ALA A 600 -9.80 21.98 28.63
C ALA A 600 -8.51 22.75 28.89
N GLY A 601 -8.17 23.70 28.03
CA GLY A 601 -7.00 24.57 28.17
C GLY A 601 -7.11 25.50 29.37
N GLY A 602 -5.94 25.94 29.85
CA GLY A 602 -5.77 26.89 30.92
C GLY A 602 -4.91 28.08 30.49
N ALA A 603 -4.38 28.81 31.47
CA ALA A 603 -3.58 30.00 31.23
C ALA A 603 -2.28 29.69 30.44
N ALA A 604 -1.69 28.51 30.60
CA ALA A 604 -0.42 28.14 29.98
C ALA A 604 -0.51 28.04 28.44
N GLU A 605 -1.68 27.68 27.91
CA GLU A 605 -1.88 27.47 26.48
C GLU A 605 -2.32 28.74 25.74
N THR A 606 -2.76 29.78 26.46
CA THR A 606 -3.30 31.02 25.86
C THR A 606 -2.34 31.72 24.91
N ALA A 607 -1.03 31.68 25.18
CA ALA A 607 -0.01 32.28 24.31
C ALA A 607 0.08 31.56 22.95
N ALA A 608 0.05 30.22 22.94
CA ALA A 608 0.09 29.43 21.71
C ALA A 608 -1.19 29.65 20.87
N ILE A 609 -2.35 29.76 21.53
CA ILE A 609 -3.63 30.04 20.86
C ILE A 609 -3.63 31.47 20.27
N ALA A 610 -3.14 32.45 21.03
CA ALA A 610 -3.04 33.84 20.57
C ALA A 610 -2.10 33.98 19.36
N ALA A 611 -1.04 33.18 19.27
CA ALA A 611 -0.17 33.14 18.10
C ALA A 611 -0.91 32.71 16.83
N VAL A 612 -1.81 31.71 16.92
CA VAL A 612 -2.67 31.30 15.78
C VAL A 612 -3.62 32.43 15.38
N LEU A 613 -4.22 33.13 16.35
CA LEU A 613 -5.09 34.27 16.09
C LEU A 613 -4.34 35.42 15.39
N ALA A 614 -3.08 35.65 15.75
CA ALA A 614 -2.27 36.74 15.20
C ALA A 614 -1.68 36.43 13.82
N ASP A 615 -1.69 35.16 13.39
CA ASP A 615 -1.13 34.73 12.12
C ASP A 615 -2.10 35.03 10.96
N GLY A 616 -1.91 36.17 10.31
CA GLY A 616 -2.69 36.59 9.14
C GLY A 616 -2.55 35.68 7.92
N GLY A 617 -1.58 34.75 7.90
CA GLY A 617 -1.44 33.73 6.87
C GLY A 617 -2.35 32.51 7.03
N ARG A 618 -2.94 32.32 8.21
CA ARG A 618 -3.88 31.21 8.48
C ARG A 618 -5.28 31.51 7.93
N ALA A 619 -6.06 30.47 7.68
CA ALA A 619 -7.46 30.60 7.26
C ALA A 619 -8.30 31.41 8.27
N GLU A 620 -9.32 32.11 7.78
CA GLU A 620 -10.24 32.90 8.62
C GLU A 620 -10.88 32.03 9.70
N GLU A 621 -11.31 30.83 9.33
CA GLU A 621 -11.97 29.86 10.21
C GLU A 621 -11.09 29.44 11.39
N LEU A 622 -9.77 29.33 11.16
CA LEU A 622 -8.80 29.00 12.20
C LEU A 622 -8.60 30.16 13.17
N ARG A 623 -8.51 31.39 12.67
CA ARG A 623 -8.39 32.58 13.52
C ARG A 623 -9.64 32.77 14.38
N VAL A 624 -10.83 32.54 13.82
CA VAL A 624 -12.10 32.51 14.57
C VAL A 624 -12.05 31.43 15.66
N ALA A 625 -11.68 30.20 15.31
CA ALA A 625 -11.57 29.10 16.28
C ALA A 625 -10.58 29.40 17.41
N ALA A 626 -9.49 30.12 17.13
CA ALA A 626 -8.51 30.53 18.13
C ALA A 626 -9.09 31.54 19.12
N ALA A 627 -9.81 32.56 18.62
CA ALA A 627 -10.50 33.51 19.47
C ALA A 627 -11.61 32.85 20.31
N ASP A 628 -12.37 31.91 19.74
CA ASP A 628 -13.39 31.16 20.46
C ASP A 628 -12.78 30.24 21.55
N ALA A 629 -11.63 29.62 21.28
CA ALA A 629 -10.90 28.85 22.26
C ALA A 629 -10.45 29.72 23.45
N LEU A 630 -9.90 30.92 23.19
CA LEU A 630 -9.57 31.89 24.24
C LEU A 630 -10.82 32.31 25.03
N SER A 631 -11.93 32.62 24.35
CA SER A 631 -13.21 32.95 24.98
C SER A 631 -13.69 31.85 25.93
N GLY A 632 -13.55 30.57 25.51
CA GLY A 632 -13.86 29.40 26.33
C GLY A 632 -12.99 29.33 27.60
N ILE A 633 -11.67 29.52 27.46
CA ILE A 633 -10.73 29.55 28.58
C ILE A 633 -11.08 30.70 29.53
N PHE A 634 -11.32 31.91 29.00
CA PHE A 634 -11.63 33.08 29.82
C PHE A 634 -12.98 33.02 30.54
N GLY A 635 -13.94 32.29 29.97
CA GLY A 635 -15.19 31.98 30.65
C GLY A 635 -14.99 31.17 31.94
N ARG A 636 -13.89 30.41 32.06
CA ARG A 636 -13.51 29.65 33.27
C ARG A 636 -12.46 30.38 34.12
N ASN A 637 -11.57 31.14 33.47
CA ASN A 637 -10.50 31.90 34.10
C ASN A 637 -10.34 33.28 33.45
N PRO A 638 -10.93 34.36 34.01
CA PRO A 638 -11.04 35.66 33.37
C PRO A 638 -9.73 36.49 33.34
N GLU A 639 -8.58 35.87 33.63
CA GLU A 639 -7.25 36.50 33.59
C GLU A 639 -6.49 36.15 32.29
N ALA A 640 -5.74 37.11 31.76
CA ALA A 640 -4.87 36.93 30.60
C ALA A 640 -3.59 37.77 30.72
N SER A 641 -2.51 37.35 30.06
CA SER A 641 -1.29 38.15 29.96
C SER A 641 -1.49 39.37 29.07
N SER A 642 -0.59 40.36 29.21
CA SER A 642 -0.58 41.56 28.34
C SER A 642 -0.55 41.21 26.86
N ASP A 643 0.30 40.24 26.50
CA ASP A 643 0.57 39.88 25.11
C ASP A 643 -0.67 39.25 24.45
N VAL A 644 -1.43 38.45 25.21
CA VAL A 644 -2.69 37.85 24.74
C VAL A 644 -3.77 38.92 24.58
N ILE A 645 -3.84 39.89 25.50
CA ILE A 645 -4.76 41.04 25.38
C ILE A 645 -4.40 41.87 24.14
N GLU A 646 -3.11 42.11 23.89
CA GLU A 646 -2.65 42.85 22.72
C GLU A 646 -2.96 42.12 21.41
N ALA A 647 -2.76 40.79 21.35
CA ALA A 647 -3.14 39.98 20.19
C ALA A 647 -4.64 40.08 19.88
N LEU A 648 -5.50 39.98 20.90
CA LEU A 648 -6.95 40.15 20.75
C LEU A 648 -7.33 41.56 20.31
N ARG A 649 -6.67 42.60 20.84
CA ARG A 649 -6.87 43.99 20.41
C ARG A 649 -6.48 44.20 18.95
N ALA A 650 -5.37 43.60 18.52
CA ALA A 650 -4.96 43.64 17.13
C ALA A 650 -5.99 42.92 16.24
N ALA A 651 -6.52 41.78 16.66
CA ALA A 651 -7.56 41.03 15.95
C ALA A 651 -8.91 41.74 15.86
N LEU A 652 -9.23 42.68 16.76
CA LEU A 652 -10.36 43.60 16.53
C LEU A 652 -10.19 44.35 15.21
N GLY A 653 -8.94 44.60 14.79
CA GLY A 653 -8.42 45.18 13.54
C GLY A 653 -8.62 44.38 12.26
N ASP A 654 -8.97 43.11 12.36
CA ASP A 654 -8.96 42.19 11.21
C ASP A 654 -9.96 42.63 10.12
N GLU A 655 -9.63 42.34 8.87
CA GLU A 655 -10.51 42.59 7.72
C GLU A 655 -11.78 41.71 7.78
N SER A 656 -11.66 40.51 8.36
CA SER A 656 -12.80 39.66 8.63
C SER A 656 -13.58 40.17 9.85
N ALA A 657 -14.85 40.52 9.60
CA ALA A 657 -15.81 40.82 10.65
C ALA A 657 -16.02 39.64 11.62
N SER A 658 -15.88 38.40 11.15
CA SER A 658 -16.01 37.19 11.96
C SER A 658 -14.89 37.12 13.00
N VAL A 659 -13.64 37.32 12.57
CA VAL A 659 -12.46 37.31 13.46
C VAL A 659 -12.55 38.44 14.47
N ALA A 660 -12.88 39.66 14.03
CA ALA A 660 -13.04 40.80 14.92
C ALA A 660 -14.15 40.57 15.97
N THR A 661 -15.26 39.95 15.58
CA THR A 661 -16.37 39.62 16.50
C THR A 661 -15.97 38.55 17.52
N ALA A 662 -15.28 37.50 17.08
CA ALA A 662 -14.79 36.44 17.97
C ALA A 662 -13.77 36.98 18.98
N ALA A 663 -12.84 37.84 18.54
CA ALA A 663 -11.87 38.51 19.41
C ALA A 663 -12.57 39.43 20.43
N ALA A 664 -13.59 40.17 20.01
CA ALA A 664 -14.40 41.00 20.91
C ALA A 664 -15.12 40.16 21.98
N ASN A 665 -15.67 39.01 21.60
CA ASN A 665 -16.31 38.09 22.55
C ASN A 665 -15.32 37.56 23.60
N ALA A 666 -14.10 37.20 23.18
CA ALA A 666 -13.04 36.75 24.08
C ALA A 666 -12.61 37.88 25.05
N LEU A 667 -12.36 39.09 24.56
CA LEU A 667 -12.06 40.26 25.41
C LEU A 667 -13.20 40.56 26.40
N GLY A 668 -14.45 40.36 25.98
CA GLY A 668 -15.62 40.56 26.83
C GLY A 668 -15.65 39.67 28.07
N ARG A 669 -15.04 38.48 28.01
CA ARG A 669 -14.97 37.49 29.10
C ARG A 669 -13.91 37.81 30.16
N LEU A 670 -12.94 38.66 29.84
CA LEU A 670 -11.85 39.02 30.75
C LEU A 670 -12.29 40.00 31.83
N ASP A 671 -11.63 39.99 32.98
CA ASP A 671 -11.81 40.98 34.05
C ASP A 671 -10.99 42.25 33.78
N LEU A 672 -11.42 43.01 32.77
CA LEU A 672 -10.77 44.26 32.36
C LEU A 672 -11.28 45.47 33.17
N ALA A 673 -10.35 46.36 33.53
CA ALA A 673 -10.66 47.66 34.13
C ALA A 673 -11.60 48.50 33.24
N GLY A 674 -12.47 49.30 33.87
CA GLY A 674 -13.48 50.10 33.15
C GLY A 674 -12.91 51.09 32.14
N GLU A 675 -11.72 51.64 32.41
CA GLU A 675 -10.99 52.51 31.47
C GLU A 675 -10.61 51.74 30.19
N MET A 676 -10.00 50.56 30.34
CA MET A 676 -9.65 49.68 29.22
C MET A 676 -10.89 49.26 28.42
N ARG A 677 -12.01 48.90 29.09
CA ARG A 677 -13.27 48.58 28.38
C ARG A 677 -13.77 49.77 27.56
N THR A 678 -13.67 50.98 28.10
CA THR A 678 -14.11 52.21 27.39
C THR A 678 -13.23 52.48 26.17
N GLU A 679 -11.92 52.26 26.27
CA GLU A 679 -11.02 52.36 25.11
C GLU A 679 -11.38 51.35 24.01
N LEU A 680 -11.64 50.09 24.38
CA LEU A 680 -12.00 49.04 23.42
C LEU A 680 -13.30 49.35 22.66
N VAL A 681 -14.33 49.83 23.35
CA VAL A 681 -15.61 50.22 22.71
C VAL A 681 -15.43 51.43 21.79
N ARG A 682 -14.63 52.43 22.18
CA ARG A 682 -14.37 53.58 21.31
C ARG A 682 -13.59 53.19 20.05
N ALA A 683 -12.68 52.23 20.16
CA ALA A 683 -11.88 51.74 19.04
C ALA A 683 -12.72 50.99 17.98
N THR A 684 -13.90 50.46 18.35
CA THR A 684 -14.83 49.85 17.39
C THR A 684 -15.75 50.88 16.74
N ASP A 685 -16.11 51.95 17.45
CA ASP A 685 -16.92 53.06 16.91
C ASP A 685 -16.18 53.88 15.83
N SER A 686 -14.85 54.02 15.92
CA SER A 686 -14.05 54.78 14.93
C SER A 686 -13.93 54.13 13.55
N ARG A 687 -14.61 53.00 13.32
CA ARG A 687 -14.63 52.26 12.05
C ARG A 687 -15.96 52.29 11.31
N ARG A 688 -17.01 52.84 11.94
CA ARG A 688 -18.23 53.25 11.24
C ARG A 688 -17.98 54.56 10.51
#